data_AF-A0AAD7ZPV7-F1
#
_entry.id   AF-A0AAD7ZPV7-F1
#
_cell.length_a   1.000
_cell.length_b   1.000
_cell.length_c   1.000
_cell.angle_alpha   90.00
_cell.angle_beta   90.00
_cell.angle_gamma   90.00
#
_symmetry.space_group_name_H-M   'P 1'
#
loop_
_entity.id
_entity.type
_entity.pdbx_description
1 polymer ?
#
loop_
_entity_poly.entity_id
_entity_poly.type
_entity_poly.pdbx_seq_one_letter_code
_entity_poly.pdbx_strand_id
1 'polypeptide(L)'
;DGIKQINTQQLKELHFKTVSVFSDNDTAMHIIWQHISVLLVYFFPSIYRPLYFDRPATCRAKIFVIYFWIFCTTSAMLRFPLHRVLNPQCARVVTLCTRGTATKAPEKIEVFVDDKPVLVEPGTTVLQAAALVGVEIPRFCYHERLSVAGNCRMCLVEVEKSPKPVAACAMPVMKGWRIKTNSDMTRKAREGVMEFLLVNHPLDCPICDQGGECDLQDQSMAFGSDRSRFEDIKFSGKRAVEDKDVGPLIKTIMTRCIHCTRCIRFASEVAGVDDLGTTGRGNDMQVGTYVEKFFLSELSGNVIDLCPVGALTSKPYSFTARPWETRKTESVDVLDAIGSNIVVSTRTGEVLRILPRVNEEINEEWLSDKARFACDGLKRQRLITPMLKNQSGELAAVEWEDALIAVAKAIKAAGSNVAGIAGGLADLEALVSLKDLLNKLGSESLCTEHTFPLDGSGTDIRSSYLLNTTIAGIEEADLVLLVGTNPRFEAPLVNSRIRKSYLHNDLEVALIGPEVNLTYEYEHLGDSADILRQLSEGQHPFSKKWATAKHPVLILGSDQLERPDGAAILSLAQKIARVASAKTGDGSWKVLNLLHRAASQVAALDLGYKMGVSDIRNSPPKVLYLLGADEGTITREDLPGDAFIIYQGHHGDAGAAIADVILPGAAYTEKQASYVNTEGRAQQTLVAVTPPGLAREDWKIIRALSE
;
A
#
# COMPACT_ATOMS: atom_id res chain seq x y z
N ASP A 1 6.10 17.32 -56.82
CA ASP A 1 7.38 18.04 -57.01
C ASP A 1 7.76 18.73 -55.71
N GLY A 2 8.83 18.45 -54.98
CA GLY A 2 10.01 17.60 -55.15
C GLY A 2 11.07 18.13 -54.15
N ILE A 3 11.88 17.22 -53.61
CA ILE A 3 13.18 17.44 -52.90
C ILE A 3 13.04 17.78 -51.39
N LYS A 4 13.15 16.81 -50.45
CA LYS A 4 14.29 16.01 -49.92
C LYS A 4 14.76 16.56 -48.56
N GLN A 5 14.55 15.80 -47.47
CA GLN A 5 15.56 15.01 -46.75
C GLN A 5 16.76 15.81 -46.21
N ILE A 6 16.79 16.02 -44.89
CA ILE A 6 18.03 16.26 -44.13
C ILE A 6 18.16 15.15 -43.08
N ASN A 7 19.39 14.64 -43.00
CA ASN A 7 19.83 13.38 -42.46
C ASN A 7 20.21 13.48 -40.97
N THR A 8 19.89 12.45 -40.20
CA THR A 8 19.95 12.31 -38.74
C THR A 8 21.36 12.19 -38.15
N GLN A 9 22.38 12.66 -38.87
CA GLN A 9 23.80 12.44 -38.55
C GLN A 9 24.57 13.73 -38.22
N GLN A 10 23.96 14.92 -38.34
CA GLN A 10 24.56 16.21 -37.93
C GLN A 10 24.10 16.72 -36.56
N LEU A 11 23.11 16.09 -35.92
CA LEU A 11 22.66 16.45 -34.56
C LEU A 11 23.45 15.76 -33.44
N LYS A 12 24.36 14.83 -33.78
CA LYS A 12 25.17 14.09 -32.80
C LYS A 12 26.55 14.69 -32.50
N GLU A 13 26.96 15.77 -33.17
CA GLU A 13 28.27 16.41 -32.95
C GLU A 13 28.24 17.72 -32.15
N LEU A 14 27.09 18.18 -31.64
CA LEU A 14 26.99 19.42 -30.85
C LEU A 14 26.69 19.24 -29.36
N HIS A 15 26.62 18.01 -28.85
CA HIS A 15 26.40 17.76 -27.40
C HIS A 15 27.56 17.05 -26.67
N PHE A 16 28.67 16.81 -27.36
CA PHE A 16 29.90 16.30 -26.76
C PHE A 16 31.06 17.29 -26.97
N LYS A 17 31.01 18.44 -26.29
CA LYS A 17 32.18 19.32 -26.03
C LYS A 17 31.78 20.55 -25.19
N THR A 18 31.49 20.35 -23.90
CA THR A 18 31.72 21.36 -22.84
C THR A 18 31.39 20.77 -21.46
N VAL A 19 32.10 19.71 -21.10
CA VAL A 19 32.30 19.36 -19.69
C VAL A 19 33.80 19.14 -19.52
N SER A 20 34.35 19.65 -18.43
CA SER A 20 35.76 19.78 -18.03
C SER A 20 36.44 21.08 -18.46
N VAL A 21 36.76 21.91 -17.45
CA VAL A 21 38.04 22.62 -17.20
C VAL A 21 37.80 23.72 -16.14
N PHE A 22 38.33 23.47 -14.92
CA PHE A 22 38.77 24.39 -13.84
C PHE A 22 37.73 25.29 -13.16
N SER A 23 37.49 25.23 -11.84
CA SER A 23 38.35 25.43 -10.65
C SER A 23 38.88 26.87 -10.45
N ASP A 24 38.58 27.37 -9.25
CA ASP A 24 39.29 28.37 -8.43
C ASP A 24 39.06 29.89 -8.59
N ASN A 25 38.79 30.45 -7.40
CA ASN A 25 39.07 31.79 -6.86
C ASN A 25 38.16 32.99 -7.12
N ASP A 26 37.47 33.36 -6.03
CA ASP A 26 37.49 34.66 -5.35
C ASP A 26 38.08 35.85 -6.13
N THR A 27 37.22 36.70 -6.67
CA THR A 27 37.25 38.17 -6.54
C THR A 27 36.09 38.78 -7.33
N ALA A 28 35.09 39.32 -6.63
CA ALA A 28 34.31 40.51 -7.05
C ALA A 28 33.15 40.80 -6.06
N MET A 29 33.46 40.96 -4.78
CA MET A 29 32.67 41.84 -3.92
C MET A 29 33.14 43.27 -4.18
N HIS A 30 32.21 44.08 -4.70
CA HIS A 30 32.25 45.52 -5.00
C HIS A 30 32.10 45.83 -6.49
N ILE A 31 31.15 46.72 -6.76
CA ILE A 31 30.67 47.21 -8.07
C ILE A 31 29.47 46.40 -8.59
N ILE A 32 28.29 46.68 -8.03
CA ILE A 32 27.09 47.20 -8.72
C ILE A 32 26.03 47.40 -7.62
N TRP A 33 26.29 48.41 -6.79
CA TRP A 33 25.30 49.10 -5.96
C TRP A 33 25.27 50.52 -6.53
N GLN A 34 24.17 50.84 -7.23
CA GLN A 34 23.72 52.15 -7.75
C GLN A 34 23.38 52.14 -9.25
N HIS A 35 22.12 52.53 -9.53
CA HIS A 35 21.56 53.04 -10.80
C HIS A 35 21.30 51.97 -11.88
N ILE A 36 20.09 51.73 -12.41
CA ILE A 36 18.92 52.57 -12.79
C ILE A 36 17.77 51.56 -13.07
N SER A 37 16.61 51.61 -12.42
CA SER A 37 15.45 52.50 -12.65
C SER A 37 14.82 52.37 -14.06
N VAL A 38 13.48 52.25 -14.08
CA VAL A 38 12.52 52.43 -15.20
C VAL A 38 11.87 51.12 -15.71
N LEU A 39 10.53 51.19 -15.78
CA LEU A 39 9.51 50.26 -16.29
C LEU A 39 8.95 49.20 -15.32
N LEU A 40 7.93 49.60 -14.54
CA LEU A 40 6.55 49.09 -14.71
C LEU A 40 5.58 49.77 -13.71
N VAL A 41 5.20 51.00 -14.06
CA VAL A 41 3.84 51.51 -13.84
C VAL A 41 3.05 51.06 -15.06
N TYR A 42 1.96 50.30 -14.89
CA TYR A 42 0.71 50.35 -15.68
C TYR A 42 -0.15 49.10 -15.40
N PHE A 43 -1.45 49.32 -15.27
CA PHE A 43 -2.56 48.35 -15.13
C PHE A 43 -2.92 47.81 -13.73
N PHE A 44 -3.56 48.68 -12.93
CA PHE A 44 -4.91 48.42 -12.40
C PHE A 44 -5.62 49.77 -12.17
N PRO A 45 -6.75 50.08 -12.85
CA PRO A 45 -7.45 51.34 -12.63
C PRO A 45 -8.58 51.24 -11.60
N SER A 46 -8.69 52.34 -10.86
CA SER A 46 -9.77 52.87 -10.03
C SER A 46 -11.22 52.63 -10.50
N ILE A 47 -12.12 52.48 -9.53
CA ILE A 47 -13.40 53.22 -9.49
C ILE A 47 -13.58 53.80 -8.07
N TYR A 48 -14.06 55.05 -8.01
CA TYR A 48 -14.00 56.04 -6.92
C TYR A 48 -15.36 56.19 -6.19
N ARG A 49 -15.31 56.21 -4.84
CA ARG A 49 -15.97 57.13 -3.86
C ARG A 49 -17.52 57.29 -3.76
N PRO A 50 -18.08 57.96 -2.71
CA PRO A 50 -17.74 58.04 -1.26
C PRO A 50 -19.00 58.10 -0.31
N LEU A 51 -18.79 58.17 1.03
CA LEU A 51 -19.42 59.10 2.02
C LEU A 51 -19.47 58.49 3.44
N TYR A 52 -18.58 58.92 4.35
CA TYR A 52 -18.82 59.80 5.53
C TYR A 52 -19.47 59.12 6.77
N PHE A 53 -18.73 58.97 7.89
CA PHE A 53 -18.93 59.72 9.14
C PHE A 53 -18.02 59.27 10.32
N ASP A 54 -17.75 60.26 11.17
CA ASP A 54 -16.86 60.43 12.33
C ASP A 54 -16.66 59.31 13.38
N ARG A 55 -15.43 59.31 13.96
CA ARG A 55 -15.18 59.09 15.40
C ARG A 55 -14.94 60.44 16.08
N PRO A 56 -15.04 60.56 17.41
CA PRO A 56 -13.78 60.62 18.17
C PRO A 56 -13.77 59.95 19.56
N ALA A 57 -12.55 59.92 20.09
CA ALA A 57 -12.01 59.20 21.25
C ALA A 57 -12.47 59.67 22.64
N THR A 58 -12.11 58.91 23.68
CA THR A 58 -11.45 59.45 24.89
C THR A 58 -10.77 58.36 25.73
N CYS A 59 -9.47 58.55 25.98
CA CYS A 59 -8.70 57.93 27.06
C CYS A 59 -9.05 58.54 28.42
N ARG A 60 -8.99 57.75 29.51
CA ARG A 60 -8.54 58.23 30.83
C ARG A 60 -8.02 57.08 31.70
N ALA A 61 -6.84 57.31 32.26
CA ALA A 61 -6.04 56.47 33.15
C ALA A 61 -6.60 56.35 34.58
N LYS A 62 -6.10 55.38 35.37
CA LYS A 62 -5.50 55.58 36.72
C LYS A 62 -4.99 54.28 37.40
N ILE A 63 -3.69 54.29 37.74
CA ILE A 63 -3.06 53.98 39.06
C ILE A 63 -2.91 52.50 39.54
N PHE A 64 -1.73 51.90 39.28
CA PHE A 64 -0.58 51.56 40.16
C PHE A 64 -0.69 51.14 41.67
N VAL A 65 0.19 50.16 42.03
CA VAL A 65 0.81 49.77 43.35
C VAL A 65 0.02 48.75 44.23
N ILE A 66 0.58 47.74 44.95
CA ILE A 66 1.76 46.83 44.99
C ILE A 66 1.73 46.12 46.38
N TYR A 67 1.99 44.80 46.40
CA TYR A 67 2.64 43.92 47.42
C TYR A 67 2.11 43.62 48.85
N PHE A 68 1.89 42.31 49.09
CA PHE A 68 2.49 41.36 50.08
C PHE A 68 2.66 41.69 51.59
N TRP A 69 2.16 40.80 52.49
CA TRP A 69 2.94 40.15 53.57
C TRP A 69 2.18 39.07 54.43
N ILE A 70 2.82 37.89 54.57
CA ILE A 70 3.10 37.05 55.78
C ILE A 70 2.14 35.98 56.40
N PHE A 71 2.78 34.83 56.67
CA PHE A 71 2.53 33.63 57.49
C PHE A 71 2.17 33.85 58.99
N CYS A 72 1.43 32.92 59.64
CA CYS A 72 1.94 31.90 60.61
C CYS A 72 0.86 31.25 61.53
N THR A 73 0.86 29.91 61.56
CA THR A 73 0.59 28.86 62.61
C THR A 73 -0.22 29.06 63.92
N THR A 74 -1.01 28.01 64.29
CA THR A 74 -1.01 27.16 65.55
C THR A 74 -2.41 26.53 65.81
N SER A 75 -2.59 25.19 65.72
CA SER A 75 -2.50 24.13 66.75
C SER A 75 -3.62 24.04 67.81
N ALA A 76 -4.42 22.95 67.80
CA ALA A 76 -4.97 22.30 69.00
C ALA A 76 -5.47 20.86 68.71
N MET A 77 -4.99 19.91 69.53
CA MET A 77 -5.28 18.47 69.56
C MET A 77 -6.59 18.14 70.30
N LEU A 78 -7.18 16.96 70.02
CA LEU A 78 -7.83 16.10 71.03
C LEU A 78 -7.75 14.62 70.60
N ARG A 79 -7.53 13.74 71.58
CA ARG A 79 -7.02 12.36 71.53
C ARG A 79 -8.10 11.33 71.94
N PHE A 80 -8.11 10.17 71.25
CA PHE A 80 -8.38 8.77 71.70
C PHE A 80 -9.75 8.36 72.31
N PRO A 81 -10.15 7.05 72.32
CA PRO A 81 -9.31 5.84 72.28
C PRO A 81 -9.71 4.69 71.31
N LEU A 82 -8.70 3.85 71.04
CA LEU A 82 -8.83 2.46 70.56
C LEU A 82 -9.41 1.55 71.67
N HIS A 83 -10.25 0.59 71.28
CA HIS A 83 -10.38 -0.66 72.01
C HIS A 83 -10.37 -1.85 71.04
N ARG A 84 -9.49 -2.82 71.32
CA ARG A 84 -9.39 -4.16 70.73
C ARG A 84 -10.53 -5.04 71.26
N VAL A 85 -11.19 -5.81 70.39
CA VAL A 85 -11.79 -7.12 70.71
C VAL A 85 -11.60 -8.06 69.52
N LEU A 86 -11.26 -9.30 69.84
CA LEU A 86 -10.94 -10.44 68.96
C LEU A 86 -12.20 -11.12 68.37
N ASN A 87 -11.94 -11.89 67.30
CA ASN A 87 -12.64 -13.06 66.75
C ASN A 87 -13.47 -12.95 65.46
N PRO A 88 -13.46 -14.02 64.62
CA PRO A 88 -13.66 -13.97 63.17
C PRO A 88 -15.08 -14.36 62.75
N GLN A 89 -15.30 -14.38 61.43
CA GLN A 89 -16.48 -14.85 60.69
C GLN A 89 -17.43 -13.73 60.26
N CYS A 90 -17.24 -13.25 59.02
CA CYS A 90 -18.23 -13.47 57.97
C CYS A 90 -17.64 -12.94 56.65
N ALA A 91 -17.36 -13.83 55.70
CA ALA A 91 -17.02 -13.45 54.35
C ALA A 91 -18.18 -12.67 53.73
N ARG A 92 -17.96 -11.39 53.44
CA ARG A 92 -18.73 -10.65 52.43
C ARG A 92 -17.74 -10.18 51.38
N VAL A 93 -17.82 -10.83 50.23
CA VAL A 93 -17.19 -10.39 48.99
C VAL A 93 -17.71 -8.98 48.71
N VAL A 94 -16.88 -7.98 48.98
CA VAL A 94 -17.10 -6.63 48.48
C VAL A 94 -16.54 -6.63 47.07
N THR A 95 -17.42 -6.85 46.11
CA THR A 95 -17.14 -6.58 44.70
C THR A 95 -16.85 -5.09 44.59
N LEU A 96 -15.57 -4.71 44.51
CA LEU A 96 -15.18 -3.38 44.07
C LEU A 96 -15.61 -3.27 42.60
N CYS A 97 -16.82 -2.77 42.36
CA CYS A 97 -17.20 -2.23 41.08
C CYS A 97 -16.37 -0.96 40.86
N THR A 98 -15.18 -1.11 40.27
CA THR A 98 -14.54 -0.04 39.54
C THR A 98 -15.49 0.36 38.42
N ARG A 99 -16.28 1.41 38.65
CA ARG A 99 -16.97 2.14 37.58
C ARG A 99 -15.89 2.79 36.72
N GLY A 100 -15.33 2.02 35.81
CA GLY A 100 -14.78 2.60 34.59
C GLY A 100 -15.91 3.38 33.94
N THR A 101 -15.71 4.67 33.73
CA THR A 101 -16.57 5.45 32.86
C THR A 101 -16.38 4.92 31.45
N ALA A 102 -17.07 3.82 31.13
CA ALA A 102 -17.33 3.44 29.76
C ALA A 102 -18.03 4.65 29.13
N THR A 103 -17.37 5.27 28.16
CA THR A 103 -18.00 6.22 27.26
C THR A 103 -19.27 5.56 26.73
N LYS A 104 -20.41 6.14 27.09
CA LYS A 104 -21.74 5.62 26.74
C LYS A 104 -21.79 5.55 25.21
N ALA A 105 -21.91 4.35 24.64
CA ALA A 105 -22.05 4.19 23.19
C ALA A 105 -23.15 5.15 22.67
N PRO A 106 -22.94 5.84 21.54
CA PRO A 106 -23.89 6.80 21.03
C PRO A 106 -25.26 6.12 20.85
N GLU A 107 -26.33 6.84 21.20
CA GLU A 107 -27.70 6.34 21.06
C GLU A 107 -27.97 6.09 19.57
N LYS A 108 -28.15 4.82 19.18
CA LYS A 108 -28.44 4.46 17.79
C LYS A 108 -29.74 5.11 17.35
N ILE A 109 -29.74 5.61 16.12
CA ILE A 109 -30.86 6.30 15.50
C ILE A 109 -31.72 5.25 14.77
N GLU A 110 -33.03 5.27 15.03
CA GLU A 110 -33.97 4.44 14.29
C GLU A 110 -34.43 5.14 13.01
N VAL A 111 -34.30 4.43 11.89
CA VAL A 111 -34.80 4.82 10.57
C VAL A 111 -35.54 3.67 9.90
N PHE A 112 -36.35 3.96 8.89
CA PHE A 112 -37.13 2.97 8.15
C PHE A 112 -36.68 2.96 6.68
N VAL A 113 -36.26 1.81 6.17
CA VAL A 113 -35.94 1.59 4.75
C VAL A 113 -36.99 0.67 4.17
N ASP A 114 -37.83 1.17 3.26
CA ASP A 114 -38.97 0.43 2.70
C ASP A 114 -39.82 -0.26 3.78
N ASP A 115 -40.20 0.54 4.79
CA ASP A 115 -40.96 0.16 6.00
C ASP A 115 -40.27 -0.83 6.95
N LYS A 116 -39.01 -1.22 6.69
CA LYS A 116 -38.21 -2.03 7.61
C LYS A 116 -37.43 -1.13 8.58
N PRO A 117 -37.59 -1.29 9.91
CA PRO A 117 -36.83 -0.50 10.89
C PRO A 117 -35.37 -0.94 10.95
N VAL A 118 -34.47 0.03 11.09
CA VAL A 118 -33.01 -0.14 11.13
C VAL A 118 -32.44 0.78 12.19
N LEU A 119 -31.56 0.23 13.04
CA LEU A 119 -30.81 1.00 14.02
C LEU A 119 -29.42 1.29 13.47
N VAL A 120 -29.13 2.56 13.23
CA VAL A 120 -27.88 3.04 12.61
C VAL A 120 -27.14 3.99 13.54
N GLU A 121 -25.84 4.15 13.30
CA GLU A 121 -25.03 5.08 14.07
C GLU A 121 -25.30 6.52 13.62
N PRO A 122 -25.17 7.51 14.52
CA PRO A 122 -25.24 8.91 14.12
C PRO A 122 -24.18 9.23 13.05
N GLY A 123 -24.59 9.93 12.00
CA GLY A 123 -23.69 10.28 10.87
C GLY A 123 -23.68 9.26 9.72
N THR A 124 -24.26 8.06 9.91
CA THR A 124 -24.45 7.10 8.81
C THR A 124 -25.29 7.73 7.68
N THR A 125 -24.86 7.54 6.44
CA THR A 125 -25.58 8.04 5.26
C THR A 125 -26.81 7.20 4.95
N VAL A 126 -27.78 7.75 4.21
CA VAL A 126 -28.94 7.00 3.72
C VAL A 126 -28.52 5.78 2.89
N LEU A 127 -27.43 5.88 2.13
CA LEU A 127 -26.88 4.77 1.34
C LEU A 127 -26.40 3.62 2.23
N GLN A 128 -25.61 3.92 3.26
CA GLN A 128 -25.13 2.91 4.22
C GLN A 128 -26.28 2.30 5.03
N ALA A 129 -27.25 3.12 5.44
CA ALA A 129 -28.45 2.63 6.14
C ALA A 129 -29.27 1.64 5.29
N ALA A 130 -29.39 1.90 3.97
CA ALA A 130 -30.05 0.97 3.05
C ALA A 130 -29.25 -0.33 2.86
N ALA A 131 -27.91 -0.24 2.78
CA ALA A 131 -27.04 -1.41 2.65
C ALA A 131 -27.15 -2.38 3.84
N LEU A 132 -27.35 -1.87 5.06
CA LEU A 132 -27.57 -2.69 6.27
C LEU A 132 -28.84 -3.57 6.20
N VAL A 133 -29.80 -3.23 5.33
CA VAL A 133 -31.03 -4.01 5.10
C VAL A 133 -30.92 -4.88 3.85
N GLY A 134 -29.75 -4.92 3.22
CA GLY A 134 -29.51 -5.60 1.95
C GLY A 134 -30.09 -4.88 0.73
N VAL A 135 -30.38 -3.57 0.84
CA VAL A 135 -30.82 -2.75 -0.31
C VAL A 135 -29.63 -1.99 -0.88
N GLU A 136 -29.19 -2.40 -2.07
CA GLU A 136 -28.13 -1.72 -2.82
C GLU A 136 -28.70 -0.57 -3.67
N ILE A 137 -28.32 0.65 -3.33
CA ILE A 137 -28.70 1.85 -4.10
C ILE A 137 -27.68 2.07 -5.22
N PRO A 138 -28.11 2.29 -6.48
CA PRO A 138 -27.20 2.49 -7.60
C PRO A 138 -26.33 3.73 -7.43
N ARG A 139 -25.05 3.61 -7.78
CA ARG A 139 -24.00 4.60 -7.50
C ARG A 139 -22.95 4.64 -8.61
N PHE A 140 -22.49 5.85 -8.94
CA PHE A 140 -21.37 6.08 -9.88
C PHE A 140 -20.22 6.89 -9.32
N CYS A 141 -20.48 7.94 -8.53
CA CYS A 141 -19.40 8.74 -7.92
C CYS A 141 -19.06 8.26 -6.51
N TYR A 142 -20.03 7.73 -5.76
CA TYR A 142 -19.77 7.24 -4.41
C TYR A 142 -18.85 6.03 -4.46
N HIS A 143 -17.88 6.02 -3.58
CA HIS A 143 -16.94 4.93 -3.33
C HIS A 143 -16.76 4.87 -1.82
N GLU A 144 -16.74 3.67 -1.22
CA GLU A 144 -16.76 3.53 0.25
C GLU A 144 -15.50 4.06 0.92
N ARG A 145 -14.37 3.98 0.21
CA ARG A 145 -13.05 4.44 0.70
C ARG A 145 -12.58 5.78 0.13
N LEU A 146 -13.46 6.55 -0.50
CA LEU A 146 -13.14 7.91 -0.98
C LEU A 146 -14.13 8.92 -0.38
N SER A 147 -13.74 10.18 -0.35
CA SER A 147 -14.62 11.27 0.12
C SER A 147 -15.94 11.34 -0.67
N VAL A 148 -17.02 11.81 -0.04
CA VAL A 148 -18.32 11.91 -0.71
C VAL A 148 -18.36 13.13 -1.64
N ALA A 149 -18.61 12.90 -2.94
CA ALA A 149 -18.70 13.98 -3.93
C ALA A 149 -20.14 14.47 -4.21
N GLY A 150 -21.05 13.57 -4.62
CA GLY A 150 -22.42 13.95 -4.98
C GLY A 150 -22.61 14.47 -6.41
N ASN A 151 -21.65 14.21 -7.33
CA ASN A 151 -21.65 14.77 -8.68
C ASN A 151 -22.62 14.05 -9.65
N CYS A 152 -22.82 12.74 -9.49
CA CYS A 152 -23.58 11.93 -10.47
C CYS A 152 -25.09 11.85 -10.24
N ARG A 153 -25.57 12.07 -9.01
CA ARG A 153 -26.99 11.98 -8.60
C ARG A 153 -27.72 10.65 -8.91
N MET A 154 -27.03 9.55 -9.23
CA MET A 154 -27.69 8.25 -9.46
C MET A 154 -28.36 7.67 -8.19
N CYS A 155 -27.84 8.02 -7.02
CA CYS A 155 -28.34 7.56 -5.72
C CYS A 155 -29.55 8.36 -5.17
N LEU A 156 -30.30 9.04 -6.04
CA LEU A 156 -31.48 9.80 -5.63
C LEU A 156 -32.56 8.85 -5.09
N VAL A 157 -33.07 9.14 -3.89
CA VAL A 157 -34.14 8.39 -3.23
C VAL A 157 -35.17 9.33 -2.60
N GLU A 158 -36.44 8.89 -2.56
CA GLU A 158 -37.50 9.57 -1.83
C GLU A 158 -37.34 9.35 -0.32
N VAL A 159 -37.35 10.44 0.43
CA VAL A 159 -37.49 10.42 1.89
C VAL A 159 -38.81 11.10 2.24
N GLU A 160 -39.58 10.48 3.13
CA GLU A 160 -40.88 11.02 3.53
C GLU A 160 -40.74 12.45 4.06
N LYS A 161 -41.67 13.33 3.67
CA LYS A 161 -41.69 14.78 3.99
C LYS A 161 -40.57 15.59 3.31
N SER A 162 -39.74 14.98 2.46
CA SER A 162 -38.88 15.73 1.54
C SER A 162 -39.63 16.04 0.23
N PRO A 163 -39.69 17.31 -0.21
CA PRO A 163 -40.37 17.67 -1.47
C PRO A 163 -39.59 17.25 -2.73
N LYS A 164 -38.33 16.85 -2.58
CA LYS A 164 -37.42 16.44 -3.67
C LYS A 164 -36.68 15.16 -3.26
N PRO A 165 -36.29 14.31 -4.22
CA PRO A 165 -35.44 13.17 -3.91
C PRO A 165 -34.08 13.66 -3.38
N VAL A 166 -33.56 12.97 -2.37
CA VAL A 166 -32.29 13.30 -1.71
C VAL A 166 -31.18 12.39 -2.23
N ALA A 167 -29.95 12.90 -2.26
CA ALA A 167 -28.80 12.09 -2.65
C ALA A 167 -28.40 11.16 -1.48
N ALA A 168 -28.65 9.87 -1.63
CA ALA A 168 -28.46 8.90 -0.54
C ALA A 168 -27.00 8.83 -0.05
N CYS A 169 -26.03 9.07 -0.94
CA CYS A 169 -24.62 8.93 -0.60
C CYS A 169 -24.07 10.05 0.29
N ALA A 170 -24.75 11.20 0.37
CA ALA A 170 -24.28 12.38 1.11
C ALA A 170 -25.20 12.76 2.26
N MET A 171 -26.48 12.40 2.18
CA MET A 171 -27.44 12.79 3.20
C MET A 171 -27.30 11.88 4.44
N PRO A 172 -26.93 12.42 5.62
CA PRO A 172 -26.97 11.66 6.86
C PRO A 172 -28.42 11.37 7.25
N VAL A 173 -28.64 10.21 7.86
CA VAL A 173 -29.95 9.80 8.36
C VAL A 173 -30.37 10.57 9.61
N MET A 174 -31.66 10.89 9.72
CA MET A 174 -32.25 11.48 10.93
C MET A 174 -33.31 10.55 11.53
N LYS A 175 -33.52 10.67 12.85
CA LYS A 175 -34.45 9.82 13.60
C LYS A 175 -35.87 9.88 13.01
N GLY A 176 -36.44 8.71 12.77
CA GLY A 176 -37.80 8.57 12.25
C GLY A 176 -37.95 8.83 10.75
N TRP A 177 -36.85 8.96 10.00
CA TRP A 177 -36.90 9.04 8.54
C TRP A 177 -37.40 7.74 7.92
N ARG A 178 -38.24 7.89 6.90
CA ARG A 178 -38.77 6.81 6.07
C ARG A 178 -38.24 6.98 4.66
N ILE A 179 -37.29 6.12 4.30
CA ILE A 179 -36.60 6.08 3.01
C ILE A 179 -37.34 5.09 2.11
N LYS A 180 -37.78 5.53 0.93
CA LYS A 180 -38.45 4.69 -0.07
C LYS A 180 -37.53 4.51 -1.28
N THR A 181 -36.91 3.34 -1.38
CA THR A 181 -35.90 3.07 -2.42
C THR A 181 -36.52 2.63 -3.75
N ASN A 182 -37.80 2.27 -3.76
CA ASN A 182 -38.52 1.78 -4.94
C ASN A 182 -39.84 2.54 -5.22
N SER A 183 -39.97 3.79 -4.79
CA SER A 183 -41.13 4.62 -5.15
C SER A 183 -41.06 5.09 -6.61
N ASP A 184 -42.20 5.49 -7.17
CA ASP A 184 -42.27 6.05 -8.53
C ASP A 184 -41.38 7.29 -8.70
N MET A 185 -41.24 8.10 -7.65
CA MET A 185 -40.35 9.27 -7.66
C MET A 185 -38.88 8.82 -7.75
N THR A 186 -38.47 7.84 -6.94
CA THR A 186 -37.11 7.29 -6.95
C THR A 186 -36.77 6.67 -8.30
N ARG A 187 -37.68 5.87 -8.88
CA ARG A 187 -37.49 5.24 -10.20
C ARG A 187 -37.33 6.27 -11.31
N LYS A 188 -38.24 7.24 -11.40
CA LYS A 188 -38.16 8.33 -12.39
C LYS A 188 -36.89 9.16 -12.26
N ALA A 189 -36.42 9.40 -11.03
CA ALA A 189 -35.16 10.11 -10.81
C ALA A 189 -33.95 9.33 -11.36
N ARG A 190 -33.90 8.01 -11.13
CA ARG A 190 -32.84 7.13 -11.67
C ARG A 190 -32.89 7.04 -13.19
N GLU A 191 -34.07 6.86 -13.78
CA GLU A 191 -34.26 6.85 -15.24
C GLU A 191 -33.78 8.16 -15.88
N GLY A 192 -34.14 9.31 -15.29
CA GLY A 192 -33.72 10.61 -15.79
C GLY A 192 -32.20 10.84 -15.69
N VAL A 193 -31.57 10.45 -14.58
CA VAL A 193 -30.11 10.55 -14.43
C VAL A 193 -29.39 9.64 -15.42
N MET A 194 -29.84 8.39 -15.56
CA MET A 194 -29.27 7.45 -16.52
C MET A 194 -29.37 7.96 -17.95
N GLU A 195 -30.51 8.54 -18.32
CA GLU A 195 -30.66 9.16 -19.64
C GLU A 195 -29.64 10.27 -19.86
N PHE A 196 -29.45 11.20 -18.92
CA PHE A 196 -28.45 12.25 -19.04
C PHE A 196 -27.02 11.72 -19.16
N LEU A 197 -26.68 10.65 -18.45
CA LEU A 197 -25.38 10.00 -18.56
C LEU A 197 -25.16 9.42 -19.97
N LEU A 198 -26.20 8.82 -20.55
CA LEU A 198 -26.14 8.16 -21.86
C LEU A 198 -26.28 9.11 -23.05
N VAL A 199 -26.82 10.33 -22.88
CA VAL A 199 -26.96 11.34 -23.94
C VAL A 199 -25.63 11.55 -24.67
N ASN A 200 -24.57 11.86 -23.93
CA ASN A 200 -23.24 12.17 -24.48
C ASN A 200 -22.25 11.00 -24.38
N HIS A 201 -22.66 9.82 -23.91
CA HIS A 201 -21.79 8.65 -23.85
C HIS A 201 -21.67 7.97 -25.23
N PRO A 202 -20.47 7.52 -25.65
CA PRO A 202 -20.24 6.91 -26.96
C PRO A 202 -20.82 5.49 -27.02
N LEU A 203 -21.13 5.02 -28.23
CA LEU A 203 -21.66 3.67 -28.49
C LEU A 203 -20.52 2.64 -28.62
N ASP A 204 -19.61 2.69 -27.65
CA ASP A 204 -18.34 1.95 -27.68
C ASP A 204 -18.39 0.58 -27.02
N CYS A 205 -19.55 0.17 -26.47
CA CYS A 205 -19.66 -1.05 -25.67
C CYS A 205 -19.00 -2.30 -26.29
N PRO A 206 -19.08 -2.56 -27.61
CA PRO A 206 -18.41 -3.72 -28.22
C PRO A 206 -16.87 -3.66 -28.16
N ILE A 207 -16.30 -2.47 -28.36
CA ILE A 207 -14.86 -2.23 -28.36
C ILE A 207 -14.35 -1.81 -26.97
N CYS A 208 -15.22 -1.67 -25.99
CA CYS A 208 -14.86 -1.29 -24.63
C CYS A 208 -14.33 -2.51 -23.87
N ASP A 209 -13.15 -2.40 -23.27
CA ASP A 209 -12.57 -3.49 -22.47
C ASP A 209 -13.38 -3.80 -21.21
N GLN A 210 -14.04 -2.79 -20.64
CA GLN A 210 -14.92 -2.95 -19.48
C GLN A 210 -16.33 -3.41 -19.86
N GLY A 211 -16.63 -3.59 -21.16
CA GLY A 211 -17.90 -4.16 -21.60
C GLY A 211 -18.12 -5.54 -20.96
N GLY A 212 -19.25 -5.71 -20.26
CA GLY A 212 -19.56 -6.91 -19.47
C GLY A 212 -19.20 -6.84 -17.97
N GLU A 213 -18.48 -5.82 -17.52
CA GLU A 213 -18.24 -5.52 -16.10
C GLU A 213 -18.34 -4.01 -15.82
N CYS A 214 -19.16 -3.31 -16.59
CA CYS A 214 -19.32 -1.87 -16.55
C CYS A 214 -20.53 -1.49 -15.68
N ASP A 215 -20.29 -0.75 -14.59
CA ASP A 215 -21.37 -0.25 -13.71
C ASP A 215 -22.44 0.50 -14.53
N LEU A 216 -22.02 1.28 -15.54
CA LEU A 216 -22.95 2.06 -16.37
C LEU A 216 -23.84 1.15 -17.21
N GLN A 217 -23.29 0.05 -17.75
CA GLN A 217 -24.05 -0.92 -18.51
C GLN A 217 -25.06 -1.63 -17.60
N ASP A 218 -24.60 -2.16 -16.48
CA ASP A 218 -25.43 -2.96 -15.57
C ASP A 218 -26.54 -2.12 -14.93
N GLN A 219 -26.21 -0.91 -14.47
CA GLN A 219 -27.20 -0.01 -13.89
C GLN A 219 -28.15 0.58 -14.94
N SER A 220 -27.72 0.74 -16.20
CA SER A 220 -28.64 1.12 -17.29
C SER A 220 -29.64 0.01 -17.57
N MET A 221 -29.20 -1.25 -17.57
CA MET A 221 -30.09 -2.40 -17.78
C MET A 221 -31.04 -2.62 -16.61
N ALA A 222 -30.60 -2.37 -15.37
CA ALA A 222 -31.40 -2.60 -14.18
C ALA A 222 -32.34 -1.44 -13.79
N PHE A 223 -31.90 -0.19 -13.96
CA PHE A 223 -32.60 1.00 -13.45
C PHE A 223 -32.86 2.08 -14.51
N GLY A 224 -32.29 1.95 -15.71
CA GLY A 224 -32.46 2.90 -16.81
C GLY A 224 -33.73 2.69 -17.62
N SER A 225 -34.01 3.64 -18.51
CA SER A 225 -35.04 3.50 -19.56
C SER A 225 -34.57 2.54 -20.66
N ASP A 226 -35.52 1.90 -21.35
CA ASP A 226 -35.26 0.95 -22.45
C ASP A 226 -34.84 1.62 -23.78
N ARG A 227 -35.11 2.92 -23.92
CA ARG A 227 -34.90 3.68 -25.16
C ARG A 227 -34.34 5.07 -24.91
N SER A 228 -33.54 5.53 -25.86
CA SER A 228 -33.06 6.93 -25.92
C SER A 228 -34.09 7.83 -26.60
N ARG A 229 -34.18 9.08 -26.15
CA ARG A 229 -34.92 10.16 -26.81
C ARG A 229 -34.01 11.18 -27.51
N PHE A 230 -32.69 11.01 -27.39
CA PHE A 230 -31.71 11.95 -27.93
C PHE A 230 -31.52 11.74 -29.43
N GLU A 231 -32.09 12.63 -30.24
CA GLU A 231 -32.01 12.59 -31.71
C GLU A 231 -30.99 13.56 -32.32
N ASP A 232 -30.43 14.48 -31.51
CA ASP A 232 -29.51 15.54 -31.98
C ASP A 232 -28.17 14.98 -32.47
N ILE A 233 -27.92 13.68 -32.29
CA ILE A 233 -26.83 12.94 -32.94
C ILE A 233 -26.83 13.11 -34.46
N LYS A 234 -27.99 13.40 -35.08
CA LYS A 234 -28.14 13.61 -36.53
C LYS A 234 -27.69 14.98 -37.00
N PHE A 235 -27.54 15.97 -36.11
CA PHE A 235 -27.21 17.35 -36.46
C PHE A 235 -25.87 17.79 -35.85
N SER A 236 -25.77 17.80 -34.52
CA SER A 236 -24.60 18.29 -33.78
C SER A 236 -23.67 17.15 -33.32
N GLY A 237 -24.16 15.91 -33.32
CA GLY A 237 -23.42 14.76 -32.82
C GLY A 237 -23.41 14.68 -31.29
N LYS A 238 -22.77 13.63 -30.76
CA LYS A 238 -22.41 13.57 -29.33
C LYS A 238 -21.07 14.27 -29.14
N ARG A 239 -20.80 14.80 -27.94
CA ARG A 239 -19.46 15.30 -27.63
C ARG A 239 -18.44 14.16 -27.76
N ALA A 240 -17.25 14.49 -28.24
CA ALA A 240 -16.08 13.63 -28.22
C ALA A 240 -14.93 14.38 -27.56
N VAL A 241 -14.14 13.66 -26.76
CA VAL A 241 -13.01 14.20 -26.01
C VAL A 241 -11.75 13.50 -26.49
N GLU A 242 -10.70 14.29 -26.70
CA GLU A 242 -9.37 13.76 -27.01
C GLU A 242 -8.83 12.92 -25.86
N ASP A 243 -8.24 11.78 -26.20
CA ASP A 243 -7.63 10.88 -25.23
C ASP A 243 -6.33 11.46 -24.68
N LYS A 244 -6.11 11.32 -23.37
CA LYS A 244 -4.97 11.92 -22.66
C LYS A 244 -3.96 10.88 -22.27
N ASP A 245 -2.71 10.99 -22.71
CA ASP A 245 -1.70 9.99 -22.33
C ASP A 245 -1.20 10.21 -20.91
N VAL A 246 -1.60 9.32 -20.00
CA VAL A 246 -1.22 9.36 -18.58
C VAL A 246 -0.14 8.33 -18.23
N GLY A 247 0.44 7.64 -19.22
CA GLY A 247 1.54 6.71 -19.03
C GLY A 247 1.29 5.31 -19.58
N PRO A 248 2.23 4.37 -19.41
CA PRO A 248 2.20 3.06 -20.07
C PRO A 248 1.24 2.04 -19.44
N LEU A 249 0.77 2.27 -18.22
CA LEU A 249 -0.06 1.31 -17.47
C LEU A 249 -1.56 1.50 -17.72
N ILE A 250 -2.01 2.76 -17.77
CA ILE A 250 -3.42 3.12 -17.87
C ILE A 250 -3.70 3.63 -19.28
N LYS A 251 -4.64 2.98 -19.96
CA LYS A 251 -5.18 3.43 -21.23
C LYS A 251 -6.39 4.32 -20.94
N THR A 252 -6.41 5.47 -21.60
CA THR A 252 -7.44 6.48 -21.43
C THR A 252 -8.28 6.57 -22.70
N ILE A 253 -9.61 6.51 -22.52
CA ILE A 253 -10.57 6.84 -23.59
C ILE A 253 -11.58 7.81 -22.99
N MET A 254 -11.26 9.12 -23.06
CA MET A 254 -11.93 10.14 -22.24
C MET A 254 -13.34 10.45 -22.72
N THR A 255 -13.67 10.14 -23.96
CA THR A 255 -15.05 10.25 -24.47
C THR A 255 -16.04 9.40 -23.65
N ARG A 256 -15.59 8.29 -23.05
CA ARG A 256 -16.41 7.42 -22.19
C ARG A 256 -16.60 7.97 -20.78
N CYS A 257 -15.81 8.96 -20.37
CA CYS A 257 -15.84 9.47 -19.00
C CYS A 257 -17.15 10.18 -18.68
N ILE A 258 -17.79 9.77 -17.57
CA ILE A 258 -19.04 10.36 -17.07
C ILE A 258 -18.83 11.47 -16.04
N HIS A 259 -17.60 11.97 -15.87
CA HIS A 259 -17.28 13.06 -14.94
C HIS A 259 -17.66 12.77 -13.49
N CYS A 260 -17.55 11.50 -13.05
CA CYS A 260 -17.87 11.10 -11.67
C CYS A 260 -16.79 11.50 -10.64
N THR A 261 -15.63 11.98 -11.11
CA THR A 261 -14.48 12.44 -10.31
C THR A 261 -13.97 11.43 -9.26
N ARG A 262 -14.18 10.12 -9.46
CA ARG A 262 -13.60 9.06 -8.60
C ARG A 262 -12.07 9.03 -8.70
N CYS A 263 -11.53 9.02 -9.93
CA CYS A 263 -10.09 8.97 -10.16
C CYS A 263 -9.34 10.19 -9.59
N ILE A 264 -9.92 11.38 -9.66
CA ILE A 264 -9.34 12.62 -9.10
C ILE A 264 -9.24 12.52 -7.57
N ARG A 265 -10.33 12.11 -6.91
CA ARG A 265 -10.32 11.91 -5.44
C ARG A 265 -9.34 10.82 -5.04
N PHE A 266 -9.29 9.71 -5.76
CA PHE A 266 -8.29 8.68 -5.47
C PHE A 266 -6.85 9.19 -5.63
N ALA A 267 -6.57 9.90 -6.72
CA ALA A 267 -5.24 10.46 -6.98
C ALA A 267 -4.81 11.41 -5.85
N SER A 268 -5.73 12.28 -5.39
CA SER A 268 -5.46 13.24 -4.31
C SER A 268 -5.44 12.60 -2.91
N GLU A 269 -6.42 11.77 -2.58
CA GLU A 269 -6.64 11.25 -1.23
C GLU A 269 -5.81 10.00 -0.95
N VAL A 270 -5.77 9.02 -1.85
CA VAL A 270 -5.16 7.70 -1.60
C VAL A 270 -3.75 7.61 -2.19
N ALA A 271 -3.58 7.97 -3.48
CA ALA A 271 -2.26 7.94 -4.11
C ALA A 271 -1.37 9.12 -3.68
N GLY A 272 -1.98 10.24 -3.27
CA GLY A 272 -1.28 11.45 -2.86
C GLY A 272 -0.48 12.14 -3.96
N VAL A 273 -0.98 12.06 -5.18
CA VAL A 273 -0.42 12.72 -6.37
C VAL A 273 -1.54 13.51 -7.05
N ASP A 274 -1.51 14.83 -6.89
CA ASP A 274 -2.52 15.76 -7.41
C ASP A 274 -2.36 16.06 -8.92
N ASP A 275 -2.09 15.04 -9.73
CA ASP A 275 -1.88 15.20 -11.17
C ASP A 275 -3.19 15.15 -11.97
N LEU A 276 -4.19 14.40 -11.48
CA LEU A 276 -5.51 14.32 -12.11
C LEU A 276 -6.43 15.43 -11.59
N GLY A 277 -7.07 16.16 -12.50
CA GLY A 277 -8.03 17.21 -12.16
C GLY A 277 -9.16 17.36 -13.17
N THR A 278 -10.04 18.33 -12.92
CA THR A 278 -11.03 18.79 -13.89
C THR A 278 -10.58 20.10 -14.51
N THR A 279 -10.53 20.15 -15.85
CA THR A 279 -10.25 21.36 -16.61
C THR A 279 -11.50 21.77 -17.40
N GLY A 280 -11.73 23.08 -17.55
CA GLY A 280 -12.94 23.59 -18.21
C GLY A 280 -14.20 23.58 -17.31
N ARG A 281 -15.37 23.71 -17.93
CA ARG A 281 -16.68 23.76 -17.24
C ARG A 281 -17.82 23.31 -18.14
N GLY A 282 -18.94 22.91 -17.55
CA GLY A 282 -20.13 22.48 -18.31
C GLY A 282 -19.89 21.16 -19.04
N ASN A 283 -20.40 21.04 -20.26
CA ASN A 283 -20.27 19.81 -21.06
C ASN A 283 -18.85 19.59 -21.60
N ASP A 284 -18.09 20.68 -21.77
CA ASP A 284 -16.70 20.67 -22.27
C ASP A 284 -15.68 20.52 -21.14
N MET A 285 -16.13 20.25 -19.90
CA MET A 285 -15.25 19.87 -18.82
C MET A 285 -14.56 18.55 -19.15
N GLN A 286 -13.27 18.46 -18.89
CA GLN A 286 -12.45 17.26 -19.15
C GLN A 286 -11.77 16.82 -17.85
N VAL A 287 -11.70 15.50 -17.66
CA VAL A 287 -10.94 14.87 -16.57
C VAL A 287 -9.61 14.39 -17.13
N GLY A 288 -8.51 14.74 -16.49
CA GLY A 288 -7.17 14.33 -16.90
C GLY A 288 -6.09 15.22 -16.30
N THR A 289 -4.87 15.10 -16.82
CA THR A 289 -3.79 16.03 -16.54
C THR A 289 -3.93 17.26 -17.45
N TYR A 290 -3.70 18.47 -16.93
CA TYR A 290 -3.78 19.69 -17.74
C TYR A 290 -2.67 19.75 -18.79
N VAL A 291 -1.46 19.33 -18.40
CA VAL A 291 -0.30 19.14 -19.28
C VAL A 291 -0.14 17.66 -19.59
N GLU A 292 0.58 17.33 -20.67
CA GLU A 292 1.02 15.95 -20.93
C GLU A 292 2.04 15.53 -19.86
N LYS A 293 1.53 14.94 -18.78
CA LYS A 293 2.29 14.45 -17.65
C LYS A 293 1.82 13.04 -17.34
N PHE A 294 2.76 12.13 -17.15
CA PHE A 294 2.44 10.79 -16.72
C PHE A 294 1.99 10.79 -15.26
N PHE A 295 0.95 10.02 -14.98
CA PHE A 295 0.45 9.80 -13.63
C PHE A 295 1.34 8.76 -12.96
N LEU A 296 2.47 9.23 -12.40
CA LEU A 296 3.50 8.40 -11.78
C LEU A 296 3.21 8.22 -10.29
N SER A 297 2.55 7.12 -9.94
CA SER A 297 2.38 6.65 -8.56
C SER A 297 2.52 5.14 -8.54
N GLU A 298 2.94 4.60 -7.40
CA GLU A 298 3.03 3.18 -7.08
C GLU A 298 1.67 2.49 -6.94
N LEU A 299 0.59 3.26 -6.79
CA LEU A 299 -0.80 2.80 -6.69
C LEU A 299 -1.66 3.31 -7.86
N SER A 300 -1.05 3.78 -8.94
CA SER A 300 -1.74 4.48 -10.03
C SER A 300 -2.79 3.62 -10.72
N GLY A 301 -2.50 2.33 -10.94
CA GLY A 301 -3.35 1.38 -11.66
C GLY A 301 -4.67 1.06 -10.98
N ASN A 302 -4.83 1.39 -9.69
CA ASN A 302 -6.11 1.22 -8.99
C ASN A 302 -7.22 2.14 -9.54
N VAL A 303 -6.88 3.21 -10.27
CA VAL A 303 -7.88 4.04 -10.95
C VAL A 303 -8.69 3.26 -11.99
N ILE A 304 -8.15 2.15 -12.49
CA ILE A 304 -8.82 1.26 -13.44
C ILE A 304 -10.01 0.57 -12.76
N ASP A 305 -9.81 0.00 -11.57
CA ASP A 305 -10.87 -0.67 -10.82
C ASP A 305 -11.92 0.32 -10.32
N LEU A 306 -11.47 1.53 -9.98
CA LEU A 306 -12.37 2.60 -9.51
C LEU A 306 -13.27 3.18 -10.60
N CYS A 307 -12.85 3.08 -11.85
CA CYS A 307 -13.58 3.68 -12.96
C CYS A 307 -14.89 2.91 -13.17
N PRO A 308 -16.07 3.54 -13.00
CA PRO A 308 -17.35 2.86 -13.23
C PRO A 308 -17.63 2.61 -14.72
N VAL A 309 -16.75 3.08 -15.60
CA VAL A 309 -16.89 3.08 -17.06
C VAL A 309 -15.53 2.81 -17.67
N GLY A 310 -15.47 2.25 -18.88
CA GLY A 310 -14.21 1.91 -19.54
C GLY A 310 -13.45 3.10 -20.14
N ALA A 311 -13.40 4.21 -19.40
CA ALA A 311 -12.62 5.40 -19.70
C ALA A 311 -11.17 5.27 -19.23
N LEU A 312 -10.93 4.57 -18.10
CA LEU A 312 -9.60 4.22 -17.61
C LEU A 312 -9.51 2.71 -17.58
N THR A 313 -8.75 2.12 -18.49
CA THR A 313 -8.58 0.66 -18.59
C THR A 313 -7.11 0.27 -18.50
N SER A 314 -6.81 -0.99 -18.23
CA SER A 314 -5.43 -1.49 -18.24
C SER A 314 -4.89 -1.52 -19.67
N LYS A 315 -3.80 -0.78 -19.92
CA LYS A 315 -3.14 -0.74 -21.24
C LYS A 315 -2.51 -2.10 -21.59
N PRO A 316 -1.80 -2.81 -20.67
CA PRO A 316 -1.28 -4.16 -20.94
C PRO A 316 -2.37 -5.21 -21.23
N TYR A 317 -3.54 -5.10 -20.61
CA TYR A 317 -4.65 -6.04 -20.79
C TYR A 317 -5.57 -5.70 -21.99
N SER A 318 -5.37 -4.53 -22.62
CA SER A 318 -6.33 -3.99 -23.57
C SER A 318 -6.59 -4.94 -24.75
N PHE A 319 -7.88 -5.21 -25.01
CA PHE A 319 -8.38 -6.09 -26.07
C PHE A 319 -7.91 -7.55 -26.03
N THR A 320 -7.26 -8.00 -24.96
CA THR A 320 -6.79 -9.39 -24.84
C THR A 320 -7.93 -10.36 -24.54
N ALA A 321 -8.91 -9.95 -23.75
CA ALA A 321 -9.99 -10.78 -23.23
C ALA A 321 -11.25 -10.00 -22.84
N ARG A 322 -12.27 -10.74 -22.42
CA ARG A 322 -13.54 -10.22 -21.87
C ARG A 322 -13.84 -10.79 -20.49
N PRO A 323 -14.58 -10.08 -19.63
CA PRO A 323 -14.78 -10.51 -18.25
C PRO A 323 -15.48 -11.87 -18.11
N TRP A 324 -16.47 -12.16 -18.96
CA TRP A 324 -17.31 -13.38 -18.87
C TRP A 324 -16.62 -14.67 -19.31
N GLU A 325 -15.50 -14.59 -20.04
CA GLU A 325 -14.71 -15.78 -20.42
C GLU A 325 -13.63 -16.13 -19.40
N THR A 326 -13.34 -15.23 -18.46
CA THR A 326 -12.28 -15.42 -17.47
C THR A 326 -12.75 -16.27 -16.30
N ARG A 327 -11.89 -17.18 -15.86
CA ARG A 327 -12.02 -17.87 -14.56
C ARG A 327 -11.32 -17.01 -13.51
N LYS A 328 -11.95 -16.91 -12.34
CA LYS A 328 -11.45 -16.10 -11.22
C LYS A 328 -10.97 -17.04 -10.12
N THR A 329 -9.69 -17.01 -9.82
CA THR A 329 -9.09 -17.74 -8.70
C THR A 329 -8.63 -16.74 -7.66
N GLU A 330 -9.15 -16.85 -6.44
CA GLU A 330 -8.69 -16.04 -5.31
C GLU A 330 -7.32 -16.54 -4.85
N SER A 331 -6.37 -15.63 -4.66
CA SER A 331 -5.00 -15.96 -4.26
C SER A 331 -4.38 -14.79 -3.48
N VAL A 332 -3.06 -14.84 -3.29
CA VAL A 332 -2.28 -13.87 -2.52
C VAL A 332 -1.08 -13.43 -3.36
N ASP A 333 -0.74 -12.14 -3.27
CA ASP A 333 0.46 -11.58 -3.87
C ASP A 333 1.72 -11.87 -3.04
N VAL A 334 2.85 -12.00 -3.71
CA VAL A 334 4.16 -12.32 -3.12
C VAL A 334 5.25 -11.32 -3.52
N LEU A 335 4.90 -10.27 -4.27
CA LEU A 335 5.87 -9.31 -4.84
C LEU A 335 6.36 -8.24 -3.84
N ASP A 336 5.73 -8.19 -2.68
CA ASP A 336 6.15 -7.51 -1.47
C ASP A 336 5.81 -8.38 -0.24
N ALA A 337 6.22 -7.95 0.95
CA ALA A 337 5.93 -8.69 2.19
C ALA A 337 4.53 -8.37 2.78
N ILE A 338 3.67 -7.63 2.09
CA ILE A 338 2.34 -7.26 2.60
C ILE A 338 1.38 -8.44 2.51
N GLY A 339 1.53 -9.29 1.49
CA GLY A 339 0.61 -10.40 1.24
C GLY A 339 -0.76 -9.92 0.79
N SER A 340 -0.78 -9.01 -0.19
CA SER A 340 -2.02 -8.40 -0.69
C SER A 340 -2.97 -9.47 -1.24
N ASN A 341 -4.25 -9.40 -0.88
CA ASN A 341 -5.23 -10.35 -1.39
C ASN A 341 -5.61 -10.01 -2.83
N ILE A 342 -5.57 -11.02 -3.72
CA ILE A 342 -5.78 -10.84 -5.15
C ILE A 342 -6.78 -11.84 -5.74
N VAL A 343 -7.31 -11.50 -6.90
CA VAL A 343 -8.06 -12.38 -7.80
C VAL A 343 -7.29 -12.49 -9.11
N VAL A 344 -6.77 -13.68 -9.38
CA VAL A 344 -6.08 -14.01 -10.62
C VAL A 344 -7.11 -14.39 -11.67
N SER A 345 -7.23 -13.57 -12.71
CA SER A 345 -8.14 -13.84 -13.83
C SER A 345 -7.41 -14.59 -14.93
N THR A 346 -7.87 -15.80 -15.23
CA THR A 346 -7.23 -16.70 -16.19
C THR A 346 -8.17 -17.04 -17.35
N ARG A 347 -7.61 -17.33 -18.51
CA ARG A 347 -8.33 -17.87 -19.67
C ARG A 347 -7.45 -18.92 -20.34
N THR A 348 -8.04 -20.06 -20.70
CA THR A 348 -7.35 -21.12 -21.46
C THR A 348 -5.97 -21.52 -20.90
N GLY A 349 -5.81 -21.52 -19.57
CA GLY A 349 -4.55 -21.89 -18.91
C GLY A 349 -3.50 -20.76 -18.80
N GLU A 350 -3.85 -19.53 -19.15
CA GLU A 350 -2.97 -18.37 -19.12
C GLU A 350 -3.49 -17.30 -18.14
N VAL A 351 -2.60 -16.69 -17.35
CA VAL A 351 -2.93 -15.53 -16.51
C VAL A 351 -3.03 -14.28 -17.38
N LEU A 352 -4.15 -13.58 -17.33
CA LEU A 352 -4.39 -12.41 -18.16
C LEU A 352 -4.30 -11.09 -17.40
N ARG A 353 -4.87 -11.05 -16.19
CA ARG A 353 -4.85 -9.87 -15.31
C ARG A 353 -4.95 -10.30 -13.86
N ILE A 354 -4.51 -9.41 -12.97
CA ILE A 354 -4.63 -9.54 -11.52
C ILE A 354 -5.47 -8.38 -11.01
N LEU A 355 -6.51 -8.70 -10.24
CA LEU A 355 -7.38 -7.71 -9.58
C LEU A 355 -7.18 -7.81 -8.06
N PRO A 356 -7.38 -6.73 -7.29
CA PRO A 356 -7.45 -6.82 -5.84
C PRO A 356 -8.69 -7.58 -5.38
N ARG A 357 -8.57 -8.29 -4.26
CA ARG A 357 -9.68 -8.81 -3.48
C ARG A 357 -9.82 -7.97 -2.21
N VAL A 358 -11.06 -7.72 -1.80
CA VAL A 358 -11.34 -6.91 -0.62
C VAL A 358 -10.85 -7.60 0.65
N ASN A 359 -10.04 -6.90 1.44
CA ASN A 359 -9.64 -7.30 2.79
C ASN A 359 -9.28 -6.07 3.63
N GLU A 360 -10.16 -5.68 4.53
CA GLU A 360 -10.00 -4.49 5.39
C GLU A 360 -8.75 -4.53 6.26
N GLU A 361 -8.25 -5.73 6.57
CA GLU A 361 -7.10 -5.91 7.46
C GLU A 361 -5.76 -5.64 6.78
N ILE A 362 -5.69 -5.74 5.45
CA ILE A 362 -4.42 -5.71 4.69
C ILE A 362 -4.47 -4.62 3.63
N ASN A 363 -5.14 -4.89 2.51
CA ASN A 363 -5.02 -4.11 1.30
C ASN A 363 -6.27 -3.28 1.01
N GLU A 364 -7.30 -3.36 1.86
CA GLU A 364 -8.59 -2.73 1.62
C GLU A 364 -9.21 -3.23 0.32
N GLU A 365 -8.99 -2.55 -0.80
CA GLU A 365 -9.29 -3.00 -2.18
C GLU A 365 -8.18 -2.55 -3.14
N TRP A 366 -7.10 -1.99 -2.60
CA TRP A 366 -6.01 -1.45 -3.38
C TRP A 366 -4.98 -2.53 -3.64
N LEU A 367 -4.21 -2.34 -4.69
CA LEU A 367 -3.11 -3.20 -5.09
C LEU A 367 -1.96 -2.34 -5.61
N SER A 368 -0.72 -2.68 -5.27
CA SER A 368 0.44 -2.03 -5.86
C SER A 368 0.50 -2.26 -7.37
N ASP A 369 1.04 -1.31 -8.12
CA ASP A 369 1.21 -1.45 -9.57
C ASP A 369 2.17 -2.59 -9.91
N LYS A 370 3.15 -2.86 -9.04
CA LYS A 370 4.02 -4.03 -9.13
C LYS A 370 3.17 -5.31 -9.16
N ALA A 371 2.30 -5.49 -8.17
CA ALA A 371 1.46 -6.67 -8.06
C ALA A 371 0.41 -6.80 -9.18
N ARG A 372 -0.13 -5.68 -9.63
CA ARG A 372 -1.15 -5.62 -10.68
C ARG A 372 -0.61 -6.01 -12.06
N PHE A 373 0.60 -5.55 -12.40
CA PHE A 373 1.11 -5.65 -13.77
C PHE A 373 2.21 -6.69 -13.97
N ALA A 374 2.81 -7.24 -12.91
CA ALA A 374 3.86 -8.27 -13.00
C ALA A 374 3.41 -9.63 -13.56
N CYS A 375 2.11 -9.82 -13.84
CA CYS A 375 1.60 -11.06 -14.44
C CYS A 375 2.16 -11.33 -15.84
N ASP A 376 2.67 -10.33 -16.55
CA ASP A 376 3.35 -10.49 -17.83
C ASP A 376 4.70 -11.22 -17.68
N GLY A 377 5.40 -10.99 -16.56
CA GLY A 377 6.63 -11.67 -16.18
C GLY A 377 6.46 -13.19 -16.11
N LEU A 378 5.32 -13.67 -15.61
CA LEU A 378 5.01 -15.10 -15.49
C LEU A 378 5.02 -15.87 -16.83
N LYS A 379 5.00 -15.17 -17.97
CA LYS A 379 5.04 -15.73 -19.32
C LYS A 379 6.42 -15.64 -19.99
N ARG A 380 7.35 -14.88 -19.42
CA ARG A 380 8.64 -14.55 -20.03
C ARG A 380 9.76 -15.20 -19.24
N GLN A 381 10.81 -15.67 -19.92
CA GLN A 381 12.02 -16.23 -19.29
C GLN A 381 11.75 -17.34 -18.25
N ARG A 382 10.69 -18.13 -18.47
CA ARG A 382 10.30 -19.22 -17.59
C ARG A 382 11.23 -20.43 -17.76
N LEU A 383 11.62 -21.02 -16.63
CA LEU A 383 12.31 -22.30 -16.60
C LEU A 383 11.30 -23.42 -16.80
N ILE A 384 11.40 -24.11 -17.94
CA ILE A 384 10.42 -25.12 -18.38
C ILE A 384 10.97 -26.54 -18.37
N THR A 385 12.29 -26.72 -18.41
CA THR A 385 12.94 -28.04 -18.46
C THR A 385 14.12 -28.06 -17.49
N PRO A 386 14.40 -29.19 -16.81
CA PRO A 386 15.64 -29.36 -16.07
C PRO A 386 16.84 -29.17 -16.99
N MET A 387 17.88 -28.53 -16.48
CA MET A 387 19.12 -28.31 -17.25
C MET A 387 20.33 -28.70 -16.42
N LEU A 388 21.34 -29.30 -17.06
CA LEU A 388 22.60 -29.71 -16.46
C LEU A 388 23.74 -29.16 -17.32
N LYS A 389 24.80 -28.63 -16.68
CA LYS A 389 26.00 -28.22 -17.41
C LYS A 389 26.69 -29.42 -18.07
N ASN A 390 26.93 -29.31 -19.36
CA ASN A 390 27.67 -30.28 -20.14
C ASN A 390 29.19 -30.10 -19.99
N GLN A 391 29.98 -30.96 -20.64
CA GLN A 391 31.45 -30.90 -20.60
C GLN A 391 32.02 -29.61 -21.22
N SER A 392 31.26 -28.91 -22.07
CA SER A 392 31.65 -27.61 -22.63
C SER A 392 31.25 -26.42 -21.75
N GLY A 393 30.63 -26.67 -20.58
CA GLY A 393 30.24 -25.63 -19.62
C GLY A 393 28.89 -24.95 -19.92
N GLU A 394 28.15 -25.43 -20.92
CA GLU A 394 26.84 -24.91 -21.30
C GLU A 394 25.71 -25.72 -20.66
N LEU A 395 24.61 -25.06 -20.29
CA LEU A 395 23.42 -25.72 -19.77
C LEU A 395 22.66 -26.43 -20.90
N ALA A 396 22.55 -27.75 -20.80
CA ALA A 396 21.78 -28.57 -21.73
C ALA A 396 20.51 -29.09 -21.05
N ALA A 397 19.39 -29.11 -21.78
CA ALA A 397 18.15 -29.69 -21.29
C ALA A 397 18.29 -31.20 -21.08
N VAL A 398 17.82 -31.69 -19.94
CA VAL A 398 17.88 -33.10 -19.54
C VAL A 398 16.54 -33.55 -18.96
N GLU A 399 16.34 -34.86 -18.85
CA GLU A 399 15.20 -35.43 -18.14
C GLU A 399 15.34 -35.25 -16.62
N TRP A 400 14.22 -35.34 -15.91
CA TRP A 400 14.19 -35.15 -14.46
C TRP A 400 15.06 -36.16 -13.71
N GLU A 401 15.07 -37.42 -14.16
CA GLU A 401 15.86 -38.48 -13.53
C GLU A 401 17.35 -38.16 -13.57
N ASP A 402 17.88 -37.71 -14.72
CA ASP A 402 19.29 -37.39 -14.88
C ASP A 402 19.70 -36.19 -14.00
N ALA A 403 18.86 -35.14 -13.97
CA ALA A 403 19.09 -33.97 -13.12
C ALA A 403 19.08 -34.35 -11.63
N LEU A 404 18.06 -35.08 -11.17
CA LEU A 404 17.95 -35.48 -9.76
C LEU A 404 19.07 -36.43 -9.33
N ILE A 405 19.46 -37.38 -10.19
CA ILE A 405 20.58 -38.30 -9.91
C ILE A 405 21.91 -37.52 -9.81
N ALA A 406 22.14 -36.55 -10.69
CA ALA A 406 23.35 -35.72 -10.64
C ALA A 406 23.41 -34.92 -9.33
N VAL A 407 22.30 -34.27 -8.96
CA VAL A 407 22.19 -33.50 -7.70
C VAL A 407 22.35 -34.41 -6.48
N ALA A 408 21.68 -35.57 -6.46
CA ALA A 408 21.77 -36.52 -5.35
C ALA A 408 23.20 -37.06 -5.17
N LYS A 409 23.94 -37.31 -6.27
CA LYS A 409 25.36 -37.71 -6.20
C LYS A 409 26.22 -36.60 -5.61
N ALA A 410 26.02 -35.36 -6.03
CA ALA A 410 26.77 -34.21 -5.52
C ALA A 410 26.52 -34.00 -4.01
N ILE A 411 25.25 -34.03 -3.59
CA ILE A 411 24.86 -33.89 -2.18
C ILE A 411 25.42 -35.03 -1.32
N LYS A 412 25.31 -36.28 -1.77
CA LYS A 412 25.88 -37.45 -1.05
C LYS A 412 27.40 -37.37 -0.93
N ALA A 413 28.10 -36.86 -1.95
CA ALA A 413 29.54 -36.68 -1.92
C ALA A 413 29.98 -35.55 -0.97
N ALA A 414 29.15 -34.51 -0.81
CA ALA A 414 29.43 -33.38 0.09
C ALA A 414 29.13 -33.69 1.57
N GLY A 415 28.21 -34.61 1.86
CA GLY A 415 27.83 -34.97 3.23
C GLY A 415 27.22 -33.77 3.96
N SER A 416 27.82 -33.35 5.08
CA SER A 416 27.39 -32.17 5.84
C SER A 416 27.84 -30.84 5.23
N ASN A 417 28.69 -30.84 4.18
CA ASN A 417 29.22 -29.63 3.57
C ASN A 417 28.31 -29.08 2.44
N VAL A 418 27.04 -28.90 2.78
CA VAL A 418 25.96 -28.42 1.89
C VAL A 418 25.32 -27.20 2.55
N ALA A 419 25.06 -26.13 1.78
CA ALA A 419 24.29 -25.00 2.27
C ALA A 419 23.11 -24.69 1.34
N GLY A 420 22.07 -24.05 1.88
CA GLY A 420 20.91 -23.59 1.12
C GLY A 420 20.67 -22.10 1.29
N ILE A 421 20.30 -21.40 0.22
CA ILE A 421 19.85 -20.00 0.23
C ILE A 421 18.42 -19.96 -0.27
N ALA A 422 17.53 -19.41 0.55
CA ALA A 422 16.15 -19.13 0.19
C ALA A 422 16.01 -17.73 -0.39
N GLY A 423 15.39 -17.63 -1.56
CA GLY A 423 15.06 -16.37 -2.21
C GLY A 423 13.79 -15.72 -1.69
N GLY A 424 13.57 -14.46 -2.08
CA GLY A 424 12.46 -13.63 -1.58
C GLY A 424 11.03 -14.13 -1.87
N LEU A 425 10.85 -15.06 -2.82
CA LEU A 425 9.55 -15.59 -3.26
C LEU A 425 9.29 -17.06 -2.86
N ALA A 426 10.20 -17.67 -2.10
CA ALA A 426 10.08 -19.05 -1.66
C ALA A 426 8.87 -19.24 -0.72
N ASP A 427 8.11 -20.31 -0.93
CA ASP A 427 6.97 -20.70 -0.11
C ASP A 427 7.37 -21.49 1.15
N LEU A 428 6.52 -21.44 2.17
CA LEU A 428 6.74 -22.09 3.47
C LEU A 428 6.99 -23.60 3.32
N GLU A 429 6.22 -24.30 2.49
CA GLU A 429 6.34 -25.74 2.30
C GLU A 429 7.70 -26.14 1.68
N ALA A 430 8.18 -25.36 0.71
CA ALA A 430 9.50 -25.56 0.11
C ALA A 430 10.62 -25.25 1.11
N LEU A 431 10.47 -24.20 1.92
CA LEU A 431 11.40 -23.89 3.01
C LEU A 431 11.48 -25.05 4.01
N VAL A 432 10.34 -25.54 4.53
CA VAL A 432 10.34 -26.71 5.44
C VAL A 432 11.02 -27.92 4.81
N SER A 433 10.69 -28.22 3.54
CA SER A 433 11.24 -29.37 2.83
C SER A 433 12.77 -29.28 2.66
N LEU A 434 13.29 -28.10 2.31
CA LEU A 434 14.72 -27.87 2.17
C LEU A 434 15.43 -27.95 3.53
N LYS A 435 14.81 -27.38 4.57
CA LYS A 435 15.32 -27.45 5.94
C LYS A 435 15.44 -28.89 6.41
N ASP A 436 14.40 -29.69 6.24
CA ASP A 436 14.40 -31.09 6.66
C ASP A 436 15.39 -31.94 5.85
N LEU A 437 15.58 -31.65 4.57
CA LEU A 437 16.60 -32.30 3.74
C LEU A 437 18.02 -32.03 4.27
N LEU A 438 18.37 -30.77 4.53
CA LEU A 438 19.70 -30.40 5.03
C LEU A 438 19.94 -30.91 6.46
N ASN A 439 18.92 -30.85 7.32
CA ASN A 439 18.99 -31.40 8.68
C ASN A 439 19.32 -32.90 8.68
N LYS A 440 18.74 -33.68 7.76
CA LYS A 440 19.05 -35.12 7.62
C LYS A 440 20.47 -35.40 7.15
N LEU A 441 21.08 -34.45 6.44
CA LEU A 441 22.50 -34.51 6.01
C LEU A 441 23.46 -34.03 7.11
N GLY A 442 22.94 -33.53 8.23
CA GLY A 442 23.72 -32.96 9.32
C GLY A 442 24.24 -31.55 9.01
N SER A 443 23.58 -30.81 8.12
CA SER A 443 23.89 -29.40 7.84
C SER A 443 22.79 -28.49 8.38
N GLU A 444 23.20 -27.42 9.08
CA GLU A 444 22.33 -26.33 9.55
C GLU A 444 22.60 -25.02 8.77
N SER A 445 23.34 -25.11 7.65
CA SER A 445 23.74 -23.95 6.85
C SER A 445 22.61 -23.53 5.89
N LEU A 446 21.53 -23.00 6.45
CA LEU A 446 20.38 -22.46 5.71
C LEU A 446 20.30 -20.96 5.91
N CYS A 447 20.37 -20.22 4.80
CA CYS A 447 20.40 -18.76 4.77
C CYS A 447 19.23 -18.19 3.99
N THR A 448 18.85 -16.94 4.26
CA THR A 448 18.02 -16.10 3.38
C THR A 448 18.89 -15.08 2.65
N GLU A 449 18.39 -14.52 1.55
CA GLU A 449 19.07 -13.41 0.85
C GLU A 449 19.18 -12.17 1.74
N HIS A 450 18.12 -11.85 2.49
CA HIS A 450 18.12 -10.70 3.39
C HIS A 450 18.74 -11.02 4.75
N THR A 451 19.45 -10.04 5.29
CA THR A 451 20.14 -10.15 6.58
C THR A 451 19.26 -9.63 7.70
N PHE A 452 19.33 -10.28 8.86
CA PHE A 452 18.69 -9.86 10.09
C PHE A 452 19.64 -10.14 11.27
N PRO A 453 19.84 -9.18 12.19
CA PRO A 453 20.80 -9.33 13.28
C PRO A 453 20.33 -10.41 14.27
N LEU A 454 21.24 -11.32 14.61
CA LEU A 454 20.99 -12.43 15.54
C LEU A 454 21.35 -12.09 16.99
N ASP A 455 21.94 -10.93 17.26
CA ASP A 455 22.33 -10.52 18.61
C ASP A 455 21.13 -10.43 19.57
N GLY A 456 21.26 -11.03 20.77
CA GLY A 456 20.23 -10.99 21.80
C GLY A 456 19.16 -12.07 21.60
N SER A 457 17.90 -11.66 21.42
CA SER A 457 16.77 -12.59 21.22
C SER A 457 16.62 -13.10 19.79
N GLY A 458 17.41 -12.54 18.85
CA GLY A 458 17.42 -12.91 17.43
C GLY A 458 16.03 -13.23 16.86
N THR A 459 15.92 -14.43 16.31
CA THR A 459 14.73 -15.01 15.69
C THR A 459 13.87 -15.83 16.66
N ASP A 460 14.28 -16.00 17.92
CA ASP A 460 13.56 -16.83 18.90
C ASP A 460 12.19 -16.25 19.27
N ILE A 461 12.07 -14.91 19.27
CA ILE A 461 10.86 -14.20 19.64
C ILE A 461 10.26 -13.53 18.41
N ARG A 462 9.12 -14.03 17.91
CA ARG A 462 8.44 -13.50 16.72
C ARG A 462 8.22 -11.98 16.74
N SER A 463 7.90 -11.41 17.91
CA SER A 463 7.66 -9.97 18.03
C SER A 463 8.88 -9.10 17.75
N SER A 464 10.10 -9.66 17.64
CA SER A 464 11.31 -8.90 17.29
C SER A 464 11.35 -8.51 15.81
N TYR A 465 10.64 -9.23 14.95
CA TYR A 465 10.68 -9.05 13.50
C TYR A 465 9.30 -8.89 12.86
N LEU A 466 8.19 -8.81 13.59
CA LEU A 466 6.88 -8.58 13.00
C LEU A 466 6.47 -7.10 13.01
N LEU A 467 5.52 -6.77 12.14
CA LEU A 467 4.66 -5.60 12.25
C LEU A 467 3.57 -5.89 13.31
N ASN A 468 3.96 -5.81 14.58
CA ASN A 468 3.14 -6.19 15.74
C ASN A 468 1.82 -5.39 15.89
N THR A 469 1.72 -4.16 15.37
CA THR A 469 0.50 -3.34 15.43
C THR A 469 -0.60 -3.82 14.50
N THR A 470 -0.29 -4.70 13.54
CA THR A 470 -1.06 -4.95 12.31
C THR A 470 -1.09 -3.75 11.36
N ILE A 471 -1.42 -4.00 10.10
CA ILE A 471 -1.59 -2.95 9.08
C ILE A 471 -2.83 -2.11 9.40
N ALA A 472 -3.92 -2.76 9.79
CA ALA A 472 -5.16 -2.08 10.18
C ALA A 472 -4.98 -1.18 11.41
N GLY A 473 -4.23 -1.66 12.40
CA GLY A 473 -3.96 -0.93 13.64
C GLY A 473 -3.20 0.38 13.46
N ILE A 474 -2.53 0.61 12.33
CA ILE A 474 -1.89 1.91 12.03
C ILE A 474 -2.91 3.06 12.06
N GLU A 475 -4.19 2.80 11.78
CA GLU A 475 -5.24 3.82 11.85
C GLU A 475 -5.53 4.32 13.26
N GLU A 476 -5.22 3.53 14.30
CA GLU A 476 -5.44 3.92 15.70
C GLU A 476 -4.24 4.69 16.29
N ALA A 477 -3.14 4.79 15.53
CA ALA A 477 -1.92 5.47 15.93
C ALA A 477 -2.10 7.00 15.96
N ASP A 478 -1.44 7.66 16.93
CA ASP A 478 -1.39 9.13 17.01
C ASP A 478 -0.03 9.72 16.61
N LEU A 479 1.03 8.91 16.66
CA LEU A 479 2.38 9.30 16.24
C LEU A 479 3.11 8.12 15.60
N VAL A 480 3.54 8.27 14.35
CA VAL A 480 4.35 7.27 13.63
C VAL A 480 5.79 7.77 13.46
N LEU A 481 6.75 6.97 13.90
CA LEU A 481 8.17 7.17 13.66
C LEU A 481 8.67 6.14 12.66
N LEU A 482 9.06 6.60 11.48
CA LEU A 482 9.69 5.80 10.43
C LEU A 482 11.22 5.87 10.60
N VAL A 483 11.87 4.70 10.64
CA VAL A 483 13.33 4.59 10.81
C VAL A 483 13.93 3.89 9.58
N GLY A 484 14.56 4.69 8.73
CA GLY A 484 15.34 4.27 7.56
C GLY A 484 14.57 3.40 6.57
N THR A 485 13.26 3.60 6.47
CA THR A 485 12.38 2.91 5.53
C THR A 485 11.75 3.90 4.57
N ASN A 486 11.59 3.49 3.32
CA ASN A 486 10.70 4.15 2.39
C ASN A 486 9.47 3.26 2.16
N PRO A 487 8.43 3.36 3.02
CA PRO A 487 7.26 2.48 2.94
C PRO A 487 6.53 2.63 1.61
N ARG A 488 6.68 3.75 0.90
CA ARG A 488 6.08 3.97 -0.41
C ARG A 488 6.52 2.93 -1.45
N PHE A 489 7.77 2.49 -1.43
CA PHE A 489 8.28 1.51 -2.42
C PHE A 489 8.43 0.11 -1.84
N GLU A 490 8.79 0.00 -0.56
CA GLU A 490 8.95 -1.28 0.13
C GLU A 490 7.58 -1.95 0.38
N ALA A 491 6.60 -1.17 0.85
CA ALA A 491 5.26 -1.67 1.19
C ALA A 491 4.18 -0.62 0.88
N PRO A 492 3.83 -0.39 -0.41
CA PRO A 492 2.97 0.71 -0.84
C PRO A 492 1.63 0.83 -0.09
N LEU A 493 1.04 -0.30 0.32
CA LEU A 493 -0.24 -0.32 1.03
C LEU A 493 -0.12 0.05 2.52
N VAL A 494 1.04 -0.19 3.14
CA VAL A 494 1.33 0.36 4.46
C VAL A 494 1.44 1.88 4.36
N ASN A 495 2.07 2.39 3.30
CA ASN A 495 2.15 3.82 3.05
C ASN A 495 0.76 4.45 2.82
N SER A 496 -0.12 3.79 2.06
CA SER A 496 -1.49 4.29 1.85
C SER A 496 -2.32 4.28 3.14
N ARG A 497 -2.10 3.31 4.05
CA ARG A 497 -2.72 3.30 5.38
C ARG A 497 -2.21 4.41 6.29
N ILE A 498 -0.91 4.69 6.28
CA ILE A 498 -0.34 5.86 6.98
C ILE A 498 -0.94 7.14 6.42
N ARG A 499 -1.00 7.28 5.08
CA ARG A 499 -1.61 8.44 4.43
C ARG A 499 -3.08 8.63 4.79
N LYS A 500 -3.86 7.56 4.77
CA LYS A 500 -5.28 7.60 5.16
C LYS A 500 -5.43 8.10 6.59
N SER A 501 -4.59 7.61 7.50
CA SER A 501 -4.55 8.04 8.91
C SER A 501 -4.11 9.50 9.05
N TYR A 502 -3.15 9.96 8.25
CA TYR A 502 -2.74 11.36 8.17
C TYR A 502 -3.89 12.28 7.76
N LEU A 503 -4.72 11.88 6.77
CA LEU A 503 -5.83 12.69 6.29
C LEU A 503 -7.07 12.69 7.21
N HIS A 504 -7.33 11.59 7.92
CA HIS A 504 -8.58 11.42 8.68
C HIS A 504 -8.41 11.55 10.19
N ASN A 505 -7.23 11.26 10.73
CA ASN A 505 -6.98 11.16 12.17
C ASN A 505 -5.92 12.17 12.68
N ASP A 506 -5.49 13.11 11.82
CA ASP A 506 -4.44 14.09 12.13
C ASP A 506 -3.13 13.43 12.64
N LEU A 507 -2.76 12.29 12.05
CA LEU A 507 -1.57 11.52 12.43
C LEU A 507 -0.28 12.34 12.23
N GLU A 508 0.52 12.52 13.28
CA GLU A 508 1.87 13.07 13.15
C GLU A 508 2.83 11.96 12.67
N VAL A 509 3.60 12.24 11.61
CA VAL A 509 4.62 11.32 11.09
C VAL A 509 5.99 11.97 11.18
N ALA A 510 6.99 11.21 11.62
CA ALA A 510 8.39 11.61 11.60
C ALA A 510 9.27 10.58 10.90
N LEU A 511 10.31 11.04 10.22
CA LEU A 511 11.24 10.19 9.47
C LEU A 511 12.68 10.42 9.95
N ILE A 512 13.36 9.33 10.29
CA ILE A 512 14.82 9.29 10.44
C ILE A 512 15.37 8.52 9.26
N GLY A 513 16.17 9.15 8.40
CA GLY A 513 16.69 8.54 7.19
C GLY A 513 16.83 9.55 6.04
N PRO A 514 17.06 9.07 4.81
CA PRO A 514 17.12 9.94 3.65
C PRO A 514 15.79 10.66 3.43
N GLU A 515 15.85 11.91 2.97
CA GLU A 515 14.66 12.68 2.61
C GLU A 515 14.02 12.06 1.35
N VAL A 516 12.80 11.52 1.51
CA VAL A 516 12.07 10.83 0.45
C VAL A 516 10.65 11.39 0.30
N ASN A 517 10.06 11.25 -0.88
CA ASN A 517 8.68 11.67 -1.11
C ASN A 517 7.70 10.55 -0.70
N LEU A 518 7.06 10.70 0.47
CA LEU A 518 6.08 9.75 1.02
C LEU A 518 4.63 10.04 0.62
N THR A 519 4.39 11.10 -0.16
CA THR A 519 3.09 11.66 -0.59
C THR A 519 2.34 12.48 0.47
N TYR A 520 2.70 12.41 1.74
CA TYR A 520 2.18 13.26 2.83
C TYR A 520 3.32 14.04 3.53
N GLU A 521 2.97 15.03 4.35
CA GLU A 521 3.96 15.80 5.11
C GLU A 521 4.46 15.01 6.32
N TYR A 522 5.74 15.16 6.65
CA TYR A 522 6.36 14.52 7.82
C TYR A 522 7.45 15.41 8.42
N GLU A 523 7.72 15.23 9.71
CA GLU A 523 8.84 15.85 10.42
C GLU A 523 10.12 15.08 10.11
N HIS A 524 11.01 15.63 9.28
CA HIS A 524 12.33 15.04 9.03
C HIS A 524 13.25 15.32 10.22
N LEU A 525 13.69 14.26 10.90
CA LEU A 525 14.54 14.38 12.09
C LEU A 525 16.04 14.36 11.74
N GLY A 526 16.39 13.97 10.51
CA GLY A 526 17.75 13.80 10.01
C GLY A 526 18.03 12.38 9.52
N ASP A 527 19.23 12.15 8.98
CA ASP A 527 19.65 10.90 8.32
C ASP A 527 20.62 10.03 9.15
N SER A 528 21.19 10.59 10.22
CA SER A 528 22.19 9.91 11.06
C SER A 528 21.59 8.92 12.07
N ALA A 529 22.25 7.77 12.22
CA ALA A 529 21.93 6.80 13.27
C ALA A 529 22.15 7.34 14.70
N ASP A 530 22.93 8.41 14.89
CA ASP A 530 23.11 9.04 16.21
C ASP A 530 21.81 9.65 16.75
N ILE A 531 20.86 10.01 15.88
CA ILE A 531 19.54 10.50 16.29
C ILE A 531 18.78 9.44 17.09
N LEU A 532 18.91 8.16 16.71
CA LEU A 532 18.33 7.05 17.49
C LEU A 532 18.93 6.97 18.88
N ARG A 533 20.24 7.24 19.02
CA ARG A 533 20.91 7.31 20.33
C ARG A 533 20.34 8.47 21.15
N GLN A 534 20.29 9.67 20.57
CA GLN A 534 19.74 10.86 21.24
C GLN A 534 18.27 10.69 21.65
N LEU A 535 17.46 10.02 20.82
CA LEU A 535 16.07 9.69 21.11
C LEU A 535 15.95 8.71 22.27
N SER A 536 16.79 7.66 22.26
CA SER A 536 16.83 6.67 23.33
C SER A 536 17.26 7.25 24.69
N GLU A 537 18.10 8.28 24.66
CA GLU A 537 18.60 9.00 25.84
C GLU A 537 17.69 10.18 26.25
N GLY A 538 16.67 10.52 25.45
CA GLY A 538 15.74 11.60 25.73
C GLY A 538 16.29 13.02 25.48
N GLN A 539 17.41 13.15 24.76
CA GLN A 539 18.08 14.43 24.47
C GLN A 539 17.45 15.15 23.27
N HIS A 540 16.87 14.40 22.33
CA HIS A 540 16.30 14.98 21.12
C HIS A 540 14.95 15.68 21.41
N PRO A 541 14.62 16.81 20.76
CA PRO A 541 13.34 17.50 20.96
C PRO A 541 12.12 16.59 20.74
N PHE A 542 12.18 15.72 19.73
CA PHE A 542 11.12 14.76 19.40
C PHE A 542 10.87 13.73 20.52
N SER A 543 11.83 13.46 21.42
CA SER A 543 11.62 12.55 22.56
C SER A 543 10.46 13.01 23.47
N LYS A 544 10.22 14.33 23.57
CA LYS A 544 9.09 14.87 24.35
C LYS A 544 7.76 14.56 23.69
N LYS A 545 7.67 14.70 22.36
CA LYS A 545 6.49 14.31 21.57
C LYS A 545 6.23 12.81 21.69
N TRP A 546 7.28 12.00 21.46
CA TRP A 546 7.24 10.54 21.59
C TRP A 546 6.75 10.07 22.96
N ALA A 547 7.22 10.70 24.04
CA ALA A 547 6.78 10.37 25.40
C ALA A 547 5.35 10.85 25.72
N THR A 548 4.79 11.79 24.96
CA THR A 548 3.43 12.33 25.18
C THR A 548 2.37 11.51 24.47
N ALA A 549 2.70 10.91 23.32
CA ALA A 549 1.84 10.07 22.51
C ALA A 549 1.17 8.92 23.31
N LYS A 550 -0.09 8.63 22.97
CA LYS A 550 -0.91 7.57 23.56
C LYS A 550 -0.77 6.26 22.78
N HIS A 551 -0.74 6.31 21.46
CA HIS A 551 -0.62 5.13 20.59
C HIS A 551 0.56 5.31 19.61
N PRO A 552 1.81 5.44 20.13
CA PRO A 552 2.97 5.61 19.27
C PRO A 552 3.29 4.31 18.52
N VAL A 553 3.74 4.46 17.28
CA VAL A 553 4.14 3.36 16.39
C VAL A 553 5.53 3.66 15.86
N LEU A 554 6.48 2.75 16.06
CA LEU A 554 7.81 2.80 15.48
C LEU A 554 7.89 1.75 14.38
N ILE A 555 8.16 2.16 13.15
CA ILE A 555 8.36 1.26 12.00
C ILE A 555 9.83 1.34 11.59
N LEU A 556 10.56 0.25 11.79
CA LEU A 556 11.94 0.09 11.34
C LEU A 556 11.95 -0.64 9.99
N GLY A 557 12.67 -0.11 9.00
CA GLY A 557 12.87 -0.80 7.72
C GLY A 557 13.83 -1.97 7.85
N SER A 558 13.52 -3.10 7.21
CA SER A 558 14.40 -4.27 7.17
C SER A 558 15.77 -3.96 6.57
N ASP A 559 15.86 -3.00 5.63
CA ASP A 559 17.12 -2.64 4.96
C ASP A 559 18.16 -2.06 5.94
N GLN A 560 17.71 -1.39 7.00
CA GLN A 560 18.62 -0.89 8.04
C GLN A 560 19.27 -2.01 8.85
N LEU A 561 18.67 -3.20 8.85
CA LEU A 561 19.19 -4.37 9.52
C LEU A 561 20.27 -5.10 8.72
N GLU A 562 20.38 -4.82 7.42
CA GLU A 562 21.44 -5.35 6.55
C GLU A 562 22.77 -4.62 6.73
N ARG A 563 22.77 -3.46 7.39
CA ARG A 563 23.98 -2.69 7.69
C ARG A 563 24.85 -3.41 8.73
N PRO A 564 26.19 -3.18 8.72
CA PRO A 564 27.08 -3.73 9.74
C PRO A 564 26.72 -3.35 11.18
N ASP A 565 26.09 -2.18 11.38
CA ASP A 565 25.60 -1.67 12.67
C ASP A 565 24.10 -1.98 12.91
N GLY A 566 23.49 -2.86 12.12
CA GLY A 566 22.06 -3.20 12.18
C GLY A 566 21.60 -3.72 13.55
N ALA A 567 22.43 -4.51 14.23
CA ALA A 567 22.15 -4.98 15.59
C ALA A 567 22.06 -3.82 16.60
N ALA A 568 22.93 -2.80 16.46
CA ALA A 568 22.90 -1.61 17.31
C ALA A 568 21.66 -0.76 17.02
N ILE A 569 21.27 -0.62 15.75
CA ILE A 569 20.05 0.08 15.33
C ILE A 569 18.82 -0.60 15.92
N LEU A 570 18.71 -1.93 15.80
CA LEU A 570 17.60 -2.70 16.39
C LEU A 570 17.54 -2.53 17.91
N SER A 571 18.70 -2.59 18.59
CA SER A 571 18.78 -2.37 20.05
C SER A 571 18.30 -0.98 20.45
N LEU A 572 18.67 0.06 19.69
CA LEU A 572 18.22 1.43 19.93
C LEU A 572 16.71 1.58 19.69
N ALA A 573 16.18 1.01 18.59
CA ALA A 573 14.75 1.01 18.30
C ALA A 573 13.94 0.31 19.40
N GLN A 574 14.42 -0.84 19.90
CA GLN A 574 13.83 -1.53 21.04
C GLN A 574 13.84 -0.68 22.31
N LYS A 575 14.93 0.06 22.60
CA LYS A 575 14.99 0.97 23.74
C LYS A 575 13.97 2.11 23.60
N ILE A 576 13.87 2.73 22.43
CA ILE A 576 12.90 3.81 22.14
C ILE A 576 11.46 3.30 22.33
N ALA A 577 11.16 2.10 21.81
CA ALA A 577 9.84 1.48 21.95
C ALA A 577 9.50 1.12 23.40
N ARG A 578 10.48 0.66 24.20
CA ARG A 578 10.28 0.35 25.63
C ARG A 578 9.91 1.58 26.46
N VAL A 579 10.52 2.74 26.18
CA VAL A 579 10.20 4.00 26.87
C VAL A 579 8.72 4.39 26.66
N ALA A 580 8.22 4.27 25.43
CA ALA A 580 6.81 4.53 25.12
C ALA A 580 5.87 3.46 25.71
N SER A 581 6.24 2.18 25.58
CA SER A 581 5.42 1.05 26.06
C SER A 581 5.22 1.03 27.57
N ALA A 582 6.18 1.57 28.35
CA ALA A 582 6.06 1.67 29.80
C ALA A 582 4.91 2.60 30.25
N LYS A 583 4.45 3.50 29.37
CA LYS A 583 3.41 4.50 29.68
C LYS A 583 2.01 4.09 29.21
N THR A 584 1.90 3.30 28.13
CA THR A 584 0.60 2.79 27.65
C THR A 584 -0.09 1.88 28.67
N GLY A 585 0.65 1.33 29.64
CA GLY A 585 0.14 0.95 30.96
C GLY A 585 -0.66 -0.35 31.06
N ASP A 586 -1.16 -0.86 29.93
CA ASP A 586 -1.92 -2.11 29.82
C ASP A 586 -1.20 -3.17 28.97
N GLY A 587 -0.12 -2.81 28.27
CA GLY A 587 0.66 -3.71 27.42
C GLY A 587 -0.11 -4.25 26.21
N SER A 588 -1.32 -3.72 25.97
CA SER A 588 -2.20 -4.10 24.86
C SER A 588 -1.60 -3.60 23.54
N TRP A 589 -1.20 -2.32 23.51
CA TRP A 589 -0.59 -1.67 22.36
C TRP A 589 0.87 -2.10 22.15
N LYS A 590 1.21 -2.44 20.90
CA LYS A 590 2.58 -2.81 20.50
C LYS A 590 3.21 -1.61 19.79
N VAL A 591 4.37 -1.17 20.25
CA VAL A 591 5.01 0.04 19.70
C VAL A 591 6.03 -0.28 18.62
N LEU A 592 6.81 -1.35 18.81
CA LEU A 592 7.88 -1.73 17.89
C LEU A 592 7.33 -2.55 16.72
N ASN A 593 7.65 -2.14 15.51
CA ASN A 593 7.29 -2.82 14.29
C ASN A 593 8.48 -2.88 13.34
N LEU A 594 8.61 -4.00 12.63
CA LEU A 594 9.56 -4.16 11.54
C LEU A 594 8.80 -4.31 10.24
N LEU A 595 9.22 -3.55 9.23
CA LEU A 595 8.67 -3.63 7.88
C LEU A 595 9.60 -4.48 7.02
N HIS A 596 9.09 -5.63 6.58
CA HIS A 596 9.78 -6.49 5.61
C HIS A 596 9.46 -6.09 4.17
N ARG A 597 10.34 -6.45 3.25
CA ARG A 597 10.16 -6.26 1.80
C ARG A 597 9.92 -7.55 1.01
N ALA A 598 10.39 -8.69 1.49
CA ALA A 598 10.26 -9.99 0.82
C ALA A 598 9.21 -10.90 1.48
N ALA A 599 8.42 -11.58 0.65
CA ALA A 599 7.31 -12.44 1.09
C ALA A 599 7.76 -13.71 1.82
N SER A 600 8.93 -14.26 1.48
CA SER A 600 9.46 -15.46 2.13
C SER A 600 10.11 -15.18 3.49
N GLN A 601 10.47 -13.91 3.77
CA GLN A 601 11.36 -13.56 4.87
C GLN A 601 10.78 -13.91 6.25
N VAL A 602 9.52 -13.55 6.51
CA VAL A 602 8.87 -13.83 7.81
C VAL A 602 8.66 -15.32 8.00
N ALA A 603 8.30 -16.04 6.93
CA ALA A 603 8.16 -17.49 6.96
C ALA A 603 9.50 -18.19 7.28
N ALA A 604 10.60 -17.73 6.66
CA ALA A 604 11.94 -18.25 6.93
C ALA A 604 12.41 -17.95 8.38
N LEU A 605 12.09 -16.76 8.89
CA LEU A 605 12.34 -16.37 10.28
C LEU A 605 11.55 -17.25 11.27
N ASP A 606 10.26 -17.48 11.01
CA ASP A 606 9.41 -18.37 11.81
C ASP A 606 9.92 -19.82 11.82
N LEU A 607 10.53 -20.26 10.72
CA LEU A 607 11.18 -21.57 10.62
C LEU A 607 12.58 -21.59 11.25
N GLY A 608 13.15 -20.46 11.68
CA GLY A 608 14.47 -20.40 12.29
C GLY A 608 15.62 -20.64 11.29
N TYR A 609 15.50 -20.13 10.07
CA TYR A 609 16.64 -20.03 9.15
C TYR A 609 17.71 -19.09 9.72
N LYS A 610 18.97 -19.25 9.30
CA LYS A 610 20.00 -18.24 9.56
C LYS A 610 19.83 -17.10 8.56
N MET A 611 20.14 -15.89 8.98
CA MET A 611 19.77 -14.69 8.24
C MET A 611 20.99 -14.07 7.57
N GLY A 612 20.85 -13.79 6.28
CA GLY A 612 21.95 -13.32 5.44
C GLY A 612 22.94 -14.43 5.06
N VAL A 613 23.85 -14.06 4.17
CA VAL A 613 24.78 -14.98 3.50
C VAL A 613 26.19 -14.99 4.12
N SER A 614 26.40 -14.29 5.21
CA SER A 614 27.71 -14.13 5.87
C SER A 614 28.33 -15.47 6.29
N ASP A 615 27.53 -16.37 6.86
CA ASP A 615 27.99 -17.71 7.26
C ASP A 615 28.50 -18.53 6.07
N ILE A 616 27.79 -18.45 4.95
CA ILE A 616 28.18 -19.13 3.70
C ILE A 616 29.46 -18.51 3.13
N ARG A 617 29.61 -17.17 3.16
CA ARG A 617 30.86 -16.52 2.73
C ARG A 617 32.06 -16.88 3.62
N ASN A 618 31.85 -17.02 4.93
CA ASN A 618 32.91 -17.35 5.88
C ASN A 618 33.32 -18.82 5.82
N SER A 619 32.39 -19.72 5.47
CA SER A 619 32.63 -21.16 5.38
C SER A 619 31.93 -21.72 4.15
N PRO A 620 32.53 -21.54 2.96
CA PRO A 620 31.82 -21.78 1.72
C PRO A 620 31.65 -23.28 1.46
N PRO A 621 30.43 -23.71 1.08
CA PRO A 621 30.10 -25.11 0.95
C PRO A 621 30.63 -25.71 -0.35
N LYS A 622 30.72 -27.04 -0.40
CA LYS A 622 30.96 -27.77 -1.65
C LYS A 622 29.72 -27.84 -2.54
N VAL A 623 28.53 -27.81 -1.95
CA VAL A 623 27.25 -27.79 -2.68
C VAL A 623 26.41 -26.64 -2.16
N LEU A 624 25.93 -25.79 -3.06
CA LEU A 624 25.06 -24.67 -2.73
C LEU A 624 23.70 -24.88 -3.41
N TYR A 625 22.63 -24.86 -2.62
CA TYR A 625 21.26 -24.96 -3.10
C TYR A 625 20.58 -23.59 -3.08
N LEU A 626 20.25 -23.04 -4.24
CA LEU A 626 19.53 -21.77 -4.39
C LEU A 626 18.05 -22.08 -4.63
N LEU A 627 17.19 -21.77 -3.67
CA LEU A 627 15.74 -21.87 -3.79
C LEU A 627 15.17 -20.51 -4.22
N GLY A 628 15.15 -20.26 -5.53
CA GLY A 628 14.64 -19.05 -6.14
C GLY A 628 15.39 -17.78 -5.72
N ALA A 629 16.65 -17.92 -5.33
CA ALA A 629 17.52 -16.83 -4.90
C ALA A 629 18.18 -16.19 -6.13
N ASP A 630 17.81 -14.94 -6.42
CA ASP A 630 18.17 -14.20 -7.63
C ASP A 630 18.66 -12.77 -7.36
N GLU A 631 18.80 -12.33 -6.10
CA GLU A 631 19.26 -10.97 -5.78
C GLU A 631 20.78 -10.77 -5.94
N GLY A 632 21.51 -11.82 -6.32
CA GLY A 632 22.96 -11.75 -6.54
C GLY A 632 23.77 -11.58 -5.24
N THR A 633 23.19 -11.97 -4.09
CA THR A 633 23.85 -11.89 -2.78
C THR A 633 25.07 -12.80 -2.66
N ILE A 634 25.12 -13.89 -3.41
CA ILE A 634 26.31 -14.74 -3.59
C ILE A 634 26.63 -14.86 -5.07
N THR A 635 27.91 -14.75 -5.38
CA THR A 635 28.45 -14.98 -6.73
C THR A 635 29.36 -16.20 -6.75
N ARG A 636 29.76 -16.64 -7.96
CA ARG A 636 30.72 -17.75 -8.11
C ARG A 636 32.09 -17.45 -7.49
N GLU A 637 32.44 -16.17 -7.34
CA GLU A 637 33.71 -15.71 -6.76
C GLU A 637 33.79 -15.94 -5.25
N ASP A 638 32.63 -15.98 -4.57
CA ASP A 638 32.51 -16.24 -3.14
C ASP A 638 32.64 -17.74 -2.80
N LEU A 639 32.65 -18.61 -3.81
CA LEU A 639 32.60 -20.06 -3.67
C LEU A 639 33.88 -20.74 -4.18
N PRO A 640 34.23 -21.94 -3.67
CA PRO A 640 35.28 -22.77 -4.24
C PRO A 640 35.04 -23.00 -5.74
N GLY A 641 36.11 -23.07 -6.53
CA GLY A 641 36.00 -23.27 -7.98
C GLY A 641 35.26 -24.56 -8.35
N ASP A 642 35.36 -25.59 -7.51
CA ASP A 642 34.70 -26.89 -7.63
C ASP A 642 33.33 -26.98 -6.92
N ALA A 643 32.81 -25.86 -6.38
CA ALA A 643 31.49 -25.84 -5.77
C ALA A 643 30.39 -26.18 -6.80
N PHE A 644 29.46 -27.04 -6.41
CA PHE A 644 28.34 -27.45 -7.25
C PHE A 644 27.08 -26.66 -6.88
N ILE A 645 26.61 -25.81 -7.80
CA ILE A 645 25.48 -24.91 -7.56
C ILE A 645 24.20 -25.50 -8.17
N ILE A 646 23.19 -25.67 -7.34
CA ILE A 646 21.86 -26.14 -7.73
C ILE A 646 20.93 -24.94 -7.65
N TYR A 647 20.29 -24.56 -8.75
CA TYR A 647 19.27 -23.53 -8.74
C TYR A 647 17.91 -24.16 -8.97
N GLN A 648 17.03 -24.05 -7.99
CA GLN A 648 15.61 -24.36 -8.11
C GLN A 648 14.83 -23.06 -8.14
N GLY A 649 14.21 -22.74 -9.27
CA GLY A 649 13.42 -21.51 -9.41
C GLY A 649 12.55 -21.54 -10.65
N HIS A 650 11.77 -20.48 -10.86
CA HIS A 650 10.80 -20.42 -11.96
C HIS A 650 11.19 -19.47 -13.09
N HIS A 651 12.11 -18.52 -12.86
CA HIS A 651 12.68 -17.62 -13.87
C HIS A 651 14.18 -17.86 -14.01
N GLY A 652 14.72 -17.63 -15.20
CA GLY A 652 16.15 -17.65 -15.45
C GLY A 652 16.75 -16.25 -15.41
N ASP A 653 17.28 -15.84 -14.26
CA ASP A 653 17.99 -14.56 -14.08
C ASP A 653 19.39 -14.80 -13.46
N ALA A 654 19.79 -14.05 -12.43
CA ALA A 654 21.13 -14.10 -11.85
C ALA A 654 21.49 -15.46 -11.22
N GLY A 655 20.59 -16.06 -10.43
CA GLY A 655 20.85 -17.33 -9.75
C GLY A 655 20.94 -18.51 -10.72
N ALA A 656 20.09 -18.49 -11.76
CA ALA A 656 20.12 -19.49 -12.82
C ALA A 656 21.39 -19.42 -13.68
N ALA A 657 21.93 -18.21 -13.93
CA ALA A 657 23.11 -18.03 -14.77
C ALA A 657 24.38 -18.67 -14.21
N ILE A 658 24.52 -18.73 -12.88
CA ILE A 658 25.70 -19.31 -12.21
C ILE A 658 25.55 -20.81 -11.92
N ALA A 659 24.33 -21.36 -12.03
CA ALA A 659 24.00 -22.72 -11.63
C ALA A 659 24.67 -23.80 -12.49
N ASP A 660 25.04 -24.92 -11.87
CA ASP A 660 25.52 -26.13 -12.56
C ASP A 660 24.36 -27.07 -12.92
N VAL A 661 23.30 -27.06 -12.11
CA VAL A 661 22.00 -27.70 -12.40
C VAL A 661 20.87 -26.72 -12.15
N ILE A 662 19.90 -26.71 -13.07
CA ILE A 662 18.64 -25.98 -12.92
C ILE A 662 17.49 -26.96 -12.77
N LEU A 663 16.68 -26.76 -11.72
CA LEU A 663 15.46 -27.50 -11.44
C LEU A 663 14.25 -26.54 -11.59
N PRO A 664 13.41 -26.69 -12.63
CA PRO A 664 12.32 -25.75 -12.89
C PRO A 664 11.19 -25.90 -11.87
N GLY A 665 11.00 -24.86 -11.06
CA GLY A 665 9.96 -24.70 -10.05
C GLY A 665 8.69 -24.01 -10.55
N ALA A 666 7.66 -24.00 -9.70
CA ALA A 666 6.37 -23.37 -9.98
C ALA A 666 6.34 -21.90 -9.50
N ALA A 667 5.70 -21.02 -10.27
CA ALA A 667 5.44 -19.66 -9.82
C ALA A 667 4.30 -19.62 -8.77
N TYR A 668 4.15 -18.51 -8.05
CA TYR A 668 3.16 -18.38 -6.96
C TYR A 668 1.69 -18.60 -7.40
N THR A 669 1.35 -18.33 -8.66
CA THR A 669 0.00 -18.57 -9.22
C THR A 669 -0.23 -20.02 -9.65
N GLU A 670 0.81 -20.85 -9.62
CA GLU A 670 0.81 -22.22 -10.15
C GLU A 670 0.81 -23.30 -9.06
N LYS A 671 0.93 -22.88 -7.80
CA LYS A 671 1.02 -23.76 -6.63
C LYS A 671 0.07 -23.30 -5.55
N GLN A 672 -0.44 -24.26 -4.79
CA GLN A 672 -1.11 -24.00 -3.53
C GLN A 672 -0.05 -24.02 -2.45
N ALA A 673 0.33 -22.84 -1.97
CA ALA A 673 1.48 -22.68 -1.10
C ALA A 673 1.23 -21.59 -0.04
N SER A 674 1.82 -21.77 1.13
CA SER A 674 1.61 -20.88 2.28
C SER A 674 2.69 -19.80 2.32
N TYR A 675 2.27 -18.57 2.56
CA TYR A 675 3.12 -17.39 2.76
C TYR A 675 2.74 -16.70 4.08
N VAL A 676 3.70 -16.06 4.72
CA VAL A 676 3.47 -15.31 5.96
C VAL A 676 3.88 -13.87 5.72
N ASN A 677 2.92 -12.95 5.89
CA ASN A 677 3.17 -11.53 5.64
C ASN A 677 3.90 -10.84 6.80
N THR A 678 4.23 -9.55 6.63
CA THR A 678 4.98 -8.74 7.60
C THR A 678 4.32 -8.62 8.98
N GLU A 679 2.98 -8.72 9.08
CA GLU A 679 2.27 -8.72 10.38
C GLU A 679 2.15 -10.12 11.01
N GLY A 680 2.72 -11.14 10.36
CA GLY A 680 2.75 -12.52 10.85
C GLY A 680 1.50 -13.33 10.54
N ARG A 681 0.63 -12.83 9.65
CA ARG A 681 -0.56 -13.51 9.15
C ARG A 681 -0.17 -14.52 8.07
N ALA A 682 -0.48 -15.79 8.31
CA ALA A 682 -0.34 -16.83 7.30
C ALA A 682 -1.52 -16.75 6.31
N GLN A 683 -1.21 -16.77 5.02
CA GLN A 683 -2.15 -16.84 3.92
C GLN A 683 -1.71 -17.91 2.92
N GLN A 684 -2.64 -18.40 2.11
CA GLN A 684 -2.36 -19.48 1.16
C GLN A 684 -2.74 -19.05 -0.25
N THR A 685 -1.83 -19.26 -1.20
CA THR A 685 -2.12 -19.13 -2.63
C THR A 685 -2.99 -20.29 -3.10
N LEU A 686 -3.78 -20.08 -4.15
CA LEU A 686 -4.51 -21.15 -4.82
C LEU A 686 -4.02 -21.29 -6.26
N VAL A 687 -4.06 -22.52 -6.77
CA VAL A 687 -3.65 -22.85 -8.14
C VAL A 687 -4.60 -22.19 -9.14
N ALA A 688 -4.09 -21.21 -9.90
CA ALA A 688 -4.83 -20.51 -10.94
C ALA A 688 -4.54 -21.08 -12.34
N VAL A 689 -3.29 -21.42 -12.61
CA VAL A 689 -2.81 -22.10 -13.82
C VAL A 689 -1.83 -23.21 -13.42
N THR A 690 -1.52 -24.14 -14.32
CA THR A 690 -0.53 -25.19 -14.04
C THR A 690 0.88 -24.73 -14.45
N PRO A 691 1.95 -25.21 -13.80
CA PRO A 691 3.32 -24.89 -14.20
C PRO A 691 3.60 -25.23 -15.68
N PRO A 692 4.37 -24.40 -16.41
CA PRO A 692 4.66 -24.62 -17.82
C PRO A 692 5.70 -25.74 -18.03
N GLY A 693 5.54 -26.50 -19.10
CA GLY A 693 6.48 -27.54 -19.51
C GLY A 693 6.62 -28.66 -18.47
N LEU A 694 7.86 -28.93 -18.07
CA LEU A 694 8.22 -29.93 -17.07
C LEU A 694 8.37 -29.35 -15.65
N ALA A 695 8.05 -28.08 -15.42
CA ALA A 695 8.12 -27.48 -14.10
C ALA A 695 7.20 -28.20 -13.09
N ARG A 696 7.59 -28.19 -11.81
CA ARG A 696 6.87 -28.88 -10.71
C ARG A 696 6.75 -27.95 -9.50
N GLU A 697 5.81 -28.26 -8.60
CA GLU A 697 5.73 -27.56 -7.31
C GLU A 697 7.03 -27.72 -6.52
N ASP A 698 7.40 -26.66 -5.82
CA ASP A 698 8.75 -26.54 -5.28
C ASP A 698 9.09 -27.58 -4.21
N TRP A 699 8.20 -27.79 -3.25
CA TRP A 699 8.38 -28.81 -2.22
C TRP A 699 8.41 -30.23 -2.81
N LYS A 700 7.71 -30.49 -3.93
CA LYS A 700 7.71 -31.81 -4.60
C LYS A 700 9.07 -32.13 -5.20
N ILE A 701 9.76 -31.14 -5.76
CA ILE A 701 11.12 -31.30 -6.30
C ILE A 701 12.08 -31.69 -5.18
N ILE A 702 12.04 -30.96 -4.06
CA ILE A 702 12.91 -31.23 -2.89
C ILE A 702 12.58 -32.60 -2.29
N ARG A 703 11.30 -32.94 -2.18
CA ARG A 703 10.86 -34.25 -1.67
C ARG A 703 11.30 -35.39 -2.59
N ALA A 704 11.21 -35.22 -3.90
CA ALA A 704 11.70 -36.23 -4.86
C ALA A 704 13.22 -36.38 -4.80
N LEU A 705 13.96 -35.28 -4.61
CA LEU A 705 15.40 -35.31 -4.41
C LEU A 705 15.82 -36.02 -3.10
N SER A 706 14.96 -35.94 -2.07
CA SER A 706 15.20 -36.58 -0.77
C SER A 706 14.93 -38.10 -0.76
N GLU A 707 14.19 -38.62 -1.74
CA GLU A 707 13.93 -40.06 -1.93
C GLU A 707 15.14 -40.77 -2.54
#